data_AF-A0A6C0QBP7-F1
#
_entry.id   AF-A0A6C0QBP7-F1
#
_cell.length_a   1.000
_cell.length_b   1.000
_cell.length_c   1.000
_cell.angle_alpha   90.00
_cell.angle_beta   90.00
_cell.angle_gamma   90.00
#
_symmetry.space_group_name_H-M   'P 1'
#
loop_
_entity.id
_entity.type
_entity.pdbx_description
1 polymer ?
#
loop_
_entity_poly.entity_id
_entity_poly.type
_entity_poly.pdbx_seq_one_letter_code
_entity_poly.pdbx_strand_id
1 'polypeptide(L)'
;MNRWVGIVALREPSAPTPVHRIALAIEAARRRTSYRLGSRDVPYARMRAALRTLGQEHARHYEWERYTYCVELAGDFFDGGQPPAGLPFWLMAELQDVLDGRNAPSRAVGGRIKRFSARKPQRSDRHRVPVPPPRRSKRPAVRDIRPAQPKAGHRPPPERVEPYARVARQLEVRDIDRPALCEPPAALVGTFGEVVRAVVQEKAGNWAAGSETTAWLGLASSHRSHLYESGLSEAAVSPLVLGMLDRLGRTTLAVVLLDAYTKSQRPEKVGTQSAEHNRRWTVGARALGQWAMGCGLVRMGSGEAQRPAPSVAETVARQILGTLSLLGAHETARRLVEAVCDGLDQPVDEAGGADPTTKAQEVFAKEGLTFEYDEDGPDHSKTFLATARTRTGRVAVGTGANKKTARAAASRALLRDHPPTDAKVSAATRPGAAATAGPTEPPRSYRTAHPAHQDAVADLLAMFELSGDQARGLLTQALTHSSYVYENAPAATAARQRDNQLLAHHGSVVLDHLSTLTKTRRVLVHGLVPDEDEARIHTPANEDTVRLGAALAIAEGVLAGHGADKQRIGMAADGAQAVVAAAWRAHGPRLLRRRPVVLDDWLTELEHRHDPTTVLNYLASAFGMTYTFEHQLTGLDHMQSFTSTLVLCDARGRTQRWTVAPEGPGSKTDADRAVAQEVLDILAAPADDLVEALTDPERGLLTYLLRAQLDGLGQTTERQRTRIVSRGELGTDLLVTGDTEAFLTWSDRITVLLGTDGTKALEVSEALRELYRKVIDDARRGPRSLLRRMAADAGTVTADAVRRHAADAVRRALATGPRTASVRDVVQDWWRDQAPHTGVTVRDDMRLESFLPLPVHLSALRETLTWCGEAAAAAGTRIDIELTVQDGTLHLWIGLPGIDVGVACDDFAQLLSRTLPYTDCLVDDDHVLLRLHRRPERHPLAPLAAAGLDAYMTASTAKKEPISCVTP
;
A
#
# COMPACT_ATOMS: atom_id res chain seq x y z
N MET A 1 -16.30 -18.94 39.73
CA MET A 1 -14.96 -19.04 39.13
C MET A 1 -15.11 -19.22 37.62
N ASN A 2 -14.64 -18.21 36.88
CA ASN A 2 -14.29 -18.13 35.46
C ASN A 2 -15.34 -18.56 34.41
N ARG A 3 -16.18 -17.61 33.96
CA ARG A 3 -16.86 -17.61 32.64
C ARG A 3 -16.71 -16.29 31.86
N TRP A 4 -15.86 -15.37 32.33
CA TRP A 4 -15.65 -14.04 31.75
C TRP A 4 -14.32 -13.97 30.98
N VAL A 5 -14.19 -14.70 29.87
CA VAL A 5 -13.09 -14.48 28.91
C VAL A 5 -13.61 -14.76 27.51
N GLY A 6 -13.75 -13.71 26.72
CA GLY A 6 -14.20 -13.75 25.33
C GLY A 6 -15.10 -12.56 25.04
N ILE A 7 -15.05 -12.01 23.84
CA ILE A 7 -15.83 -10.87 23.35
C ILE A 7 -15.14 -9.49 23.56
N VAL A 8 -13.96 -9.35 22.95
CA VAL A 8 -13.49 -8.07 22.39
C VAL A 8 -12.94 -8.38 21.01
N ALA A 9 -13.81 -8.70 20.04
CA ALA A 9 -13.37 -9.08 18.71
C ALA A 9 -14.44 -8.89 17.61
N LEU A 10 -15.12 -7.74 17.53
CA LEU A 10 -15.95 -7.42 16.35
C LEU A 10 -16.02 -5.90 16.11
N ARG A 11 -14.94 -5.30 15.60
CA ARG A 11 -14.99 -4.03 14.85
C ARG A 11 -13.86 -4.04 13.83
N GLU A 12 -14.18 -4.13 12.54
CA GLU A 12 -13.22 -3.82 11.47
C GLU A 12 -12.87 -2.32 11.53
N PRO A 13 -11.60 -1.94 11.74
CA PRO A 13 -11.19 -0.54 11.69
C PRO A 13 -10.77 -0.14 10.27
N SER A 14 -11.21 1.04 9.84
CA SER A 14 -10.77 1.74 8.62
C SER A 14 -9.26 2.03 8.63
N ALA A 15 -8.70 2.50 7.50
CA ALA A 15 -7.25 2.66 7.29
C ALA A 15 -6.56 3.72 8.22
N PRO A 16 -5.24 3.60 8.54
CA PRO A 16 -4.59 4.23 9.71
C PRO A 16 -3.68 5.47 9.42
N THR A 17 -3.49 6.36 10.42
CA THR A 17 -2.21 7.11 10.65
C THR A 17 -1.84 7.16 12.16
N PRO A 18 -0.66 7.67 12.59
CA PRO A 18 0.55 6.86 12.72
C PRO A 18 0.84 6.34 14.12
N VAL A 19 0.49 7.04 15.21
CA VAL A 19 1.07 6.71 16.53
C VAL A 19 0.25 5.66 17.30
N HIS A 20 -1.08 5.65 17.14
CA HIS A 20 -1.95 4.80 17.97
C HIS A 20 -2.23 3.42 17.34
N ARG A 21 -2.50 3.35 16.02
CA ARG A 21 -2.78 2.06 15.36
C ARG A 21 -1.54 1.23 15.08
N ILE A 22 -0.34 1.81 15.01
CA ILE A 22 0.87 1.00 14.87
C ILE A 22 1.22 0.32 16.20
N ALA A 23 1.02 1.00 17.34
CA ALA A 23 1.11 0.35 18.65
C ALA A 23 0.11 -0.82 18.79
N LEU A 24 -1.14 -0.65 18.36
CA LEU A 24 -2.17 -1.71 18.41
C LEU A 24 -1.99 -2.81 17.34
N ALA A 25 -1.51 -2.48 16.13
CA ALA A 25 -1.19 -3.45 15.09
C ALA A 25 0.07 -4.25 15.45
N ILE A 26 1.05 -3.62 16.11
CA ILE A 26 2.20 -4.30 16.70
C ILE A 26 1.76 -5.12 17.92
N GLU A 27 0.80 -4.69 18.73
CA GLU A 27 0.28 -5.49 19.84
C GLU A 27 -0.54 -6.70 19.34
N ALA A 28 -1.36 -6.53 18.30
CA ALA A 28 -2.08 -7.60 17.62
C ALA A 28 -1.15 -8.55 16.83
N ALA A 29 -0.07 -8.03 16.23
CA ALA A 29 1.00 -8.83 15.61
C ALA A 29 1.89 -9.52 16.67
N ARG A 30 2.14 -8.90 17.83
CA ARG A 30 2.85 -9.49 18.98
C ARG A 30 2.02 -10.61 19.63
N ARG A 31 0.68 -10.53 19.57
CA ARG A 31 -0.25 -11.61 19.98
C ARG A 31 -0.34 -12.75 18.95
N ARG A 32 0.31 -12.61 17.79
CA ARG A 32 0.55 -13.70 16.83
C ARG A 32 1.99 -14.21 16.96
N THR A 33 2.08 -15.35 17.65
CA THR A 33 3.19 -16.32 17.71
C THR A 33 4.55 -15.88 18.28
N SER A 34 4.95 -16.53 19.37
CA SER A 34 6.32 -16.63 19.87
C SER A 34 7.07 -17.77 19.16
N TYR A 35 8.40 -17.67 19.02
CA TYR A 35 9.25 -18.76 18.55
C TYR A 35 9.78 -19.55 19.73
N ARG A 36 9.61 -20.87 19.74
CA ARG A 36 10.22 -21.72 20.75
C ARG A 36 11.69 -21.95 20.42
N LEU A 37 12.59 -21.20 21.06
CA LEU A 37 14.03 -21.39 20.98
C LEU A 37 14.48 -22.26 22.17
N GLY A 38 14.77 -23.54 21.91
CA GLY A 38 15.07 -24.51 22.96
C GLY A 38 13.88 -24.71 23.90
N SER A 39 14.05 -24.41 25.19
CA SER A 39 12.99 -24.51 26.20
C SER A 39 12.26 -23.19 26.47
N ARG A 40 12.49 -22.14 25.66
CA ARG A 40 11.96 -20.79 25.89
C ARG A 40 11.14 -20.31 24.72
N ASP A 41 10.00 -19.68 25.01
CA ASP A 41 9.20 -18.97 24.02
C ASP A 41 9.72 -17.52 23.91
N VAL A 42 10.23 -17.16 22.74
CA VAL A 42 10.85 -15.86 22.44
C VAL A 42 9.91 -15.07 21.54
N PRO A 43 9.48 -13.86 21.90
CA PRO A 43 8.68 -13.02 21.01
C PRO A 43 9.41 -12.75 19.69
N TYR A 44 8.72 -12.85 18.55
CA TYR A 44 9.30 -12.67 17.22
C TYR A 44 10.05 -11.32 17.05
N ALA A 45 9.56 -10.23 17.67
CA ALA A 45 10.25 -8.94 17.65
C ALA A 45 11.64 -8.99 18.32
N ARG A 46 11.76 -9.72 19.44
CA ARG A 46 13.02 -9.91 20.16
C ARG A 46 13.95 -10.85 19.39
N MET A 47 13.40 -11.86 18.73
CA MET A 47 14.14 -12.75 17.82
C MET A 47 14.73 -11.97 16.64
N ARG A 48 13.95 -11.07 16.00
CA ARG A 48 14.39 -10.22 14.90
C ARG A 48 15.53 -9.28 15.30
N ALA A 49 15.42 -8.64 16.48
CA ALA A 49 16.48 -7.78 17.00
C ALA A 49 17.78 -8.58 17.21
N ALA A 50 17.68 -9.78 17.78
CA ALA A 50 18.84 -10.66 17.97
C ALA A 50 19.46 -11.10 16.62
N LEU A 51 18.65 -11.47 15.63
CA LEU A 51 19.12 -11.83 14.29
C LEU A 51 19.81 -10.66 13.57
N ARG A 52 19.30 -9.44 13.72
CA ARG A 52 19.94 -8.22 13.17
C ARG A 52 21.30 -7.96 13.82
N THR A 53 21.38 -8.06 15.14
CA THR A 53 22.63 -7.90 15.89
C THR A 53 23.68 -8.92 15.42
N LEU A 54 23.31 -10.20 15.30
CA LEU A 54 24.18 -11.25 14.78
C LEU A 54 24.58 -11.02 13.33
N GLY A 55 23.64 -10.63 12.47
CA GLY A 55 23.92 -10.28 11.08
C GLY A 55 24.98 -9.17 10.98
N GLN A 56 24.81 -8.08 11.72
CA GLN A 56 25.79 -6.98 11.78
C GLN A 56 27.16 -7.45 12.27
N GLU A 57 27.20 -8.38 13.22
CA GLU A 57 28.43 -8.95 13.73
C GLU A 57 29.13 -9.86 12.69
N HIS A 58 28.41 -10.73 12.00
CA HIS A 58 28.96 -11.53 10.89
C HIS A 58 29.45 -10.65 9.73
N ALA A 59 28.73 -9.56 9.42
CA ALA A 59 29.16 -8.59 8.41
C ALA A 59 30.49 -7.91 8.81
N ARG A 60 30.65 -7.53 10.09
CA ARG A 60 31.92 -6.99 10.63
C ARG A 60 33.07 -8.00 10.53
N HIS A 61 32.76 -9.29 10.54
CA HIS A 61 33.73 -10.38 10.41
C HIS A 61 33.86 -10.95 8.98
N TYR A 62 33.20 -10.34 7.99
CA TYR A 62 33.18 -10.79 6.58
C TYR A 62 32.61 -12.21 6.37
N GLU A 63 31.78 -12.68 7.28
CA GLU A 63 31.08 -13.98 7.21
C GLU A 63 29.74 -13.82 6.45
N TRP A 64 29.83 -13.48 5.15
CA TRP A 64 28.67 -13.07 4.35
C TRP A 64 27.56 -14.12 4.22
N GLU A 65 27.89 -15.41 4.24
CA GLU A 65 26.89 -16.48 4.22
C GLU A 65 26.01 -16.47 5.49
N ARG A 66 26.61 -16.22 6.66
CA ARG A 66 25.89 -16.12 7.94
C ARG A 66 25.15 -14.80 8.08
N TYR A 67 25.74 -13.69 7.61
CA TYR A 67 25.04 -12.41 7.50
C TYR A 67 23.77 -12.54 6.67
N THR A 68 23.88 -13.12 5.47
CA THR A 68 22.75 -13.29 4.54
C THR A 68 21.68 -14.17 5.18
N TYR A 69 22.08 -15.29 5.80
CA TYR A 69 21.17 -16.18 6.54
C TYR A 69 20.41 -15.44 7.65
N CYS A 70 21.09 -14.61 8.45
CA CYS A 70 20.46 -13.83 9.51
C CYS A 70 19.49 -12.77 8.98
N VAL A 71 19.82 -12.14 7.85
CA VAL A 71 18.98 -11.11 7.20
C VAL A 71 17.74 -11.74 6.57
N GLU A 72 17.88 -12.84 5.85
CA GLU A 72 16.79 -13.58 5.22
C GLU A 72 15.82 -14.13 6.27
N LEU A 73 16.35 -14.82 7.30
CA LEU A 73 15.54 -15.33 8.39
C LEU A 73 14.83 -14.22 9.18
N ALA A 74 15.46 -13.05 9.36
CA ALA A 74 14.82 -11.89 9.99
C ALA A 74 13.68 -11.29 9.16
N GLY A 75 13.69 -11.49 7.83
CA GLY A 75 12.60 -11.15 6.92
C GLY A 75 11.39 -12.07 7.10
N ASP A 76 11.63 -13.38 7.20
CA ASP A 76 10.58 -14.40 7.36
C ASP A 76 9.73 -14.21 8.64
N PHE A 77 10.31 -13.67 9.72
CA PHE A 77 9.61 -13.36 10.97
C PHE A 77 8.64 -12.15 10.87
N PHE A 78 8.63 -11.39 9.77
CA PHE A 78 7.79 -10.20 9.58
C PHE A 78 6.68 -10.40 8.54
N ASP A 79 6.91 -11.25 7.52
CA ASP A 79 5.97 -11.48 6.41
C ASP A 79 4.93 -12.58 6.71
N GLY A 80 4.78 -13.01 7.98
CA GLY A 80 3.80 -14.04 8.36
C GLY A 80 4.16 -15.46 7.91
N GLY A 81 5.40 -15.67 7.45
CA GLY A 81 5.93 -17.00 7.14
C GLY A 81 6.06 -17.86 8.40
N GLN A 82 5.86 -19.18 8.26
CA GLN A 82 6.24 -20.11 9.33
C GLN A 82 7.77 -20.23 9.35
N PRO A 83 8.45 -19.84 10.44
CA PRO A 83 9.90 -19.98 10.52
C PRO A 83 10.29 -21.46 10.41
N PRO A 84 11.47 -21.76 9.82
CA PRO A 84 11.90 -23.13 9.63
C PRO A 84 11.93 -23.90 10.96
N ALA A 85 11.40 -25.12 10.93
CA ALA A 85 11.47 -26.03 12.06
C ALA A 85 12.91 -26.53 12.22
N GLY A 86 13.59 -26.05 13.26
CA GLY A 86 14.98 -26.41 13.57
C GLY A 86 15.99 -25.46 12.95
N LEU A 87 16.42 -24.45 13.72
CA LEU A 87 17.53 -23.57 13.33
C LEU A 87 18.87 -24.33 13.37
N PRO A 88 19.84 -23.93 12.54
CA PRO A 88 21.21 -24.43 12.63
C PRO A 88 21.77 -24.26 14.05
N PHE A 89 22.51 -25.26 14.52
CA PHE A 89 23.03 -25.27 15.89
C PHE A 89 23.87 -24.02 16.22
N TRP A 90 24.71 -23.56 15.28
CA TRP A 90 25.51 -22.35 15.45
C TRP A 90 24.62 -21.12 15.70
N LEU A 91 23.52 -20.99 14.96
CA LEU A 91 22.62 -19.85 15.07
C LEU A 91 21.78 -19.93 16.35
N MET A 92 21.34 -21.12 16.75
CA MET A 92 20.64 -21.30 18.03
C MET A 92 21.50 -20.86 19.22
N ALA A 93 22.77 -21.28 19.24
CA ALA A 93 23.69 -20.95 20.31
C ALA A 93 23.96 -19.43 20.38
N GLU A 94 24.27 -18.82 19.24
CA GLU A 94 24.56 -17.39 19.14
C GLU A 94 23.31 -16.53 19.43
N LEU A 95 22.13 -16.94 18.98
CA LEU A 95 20.86 -16.29 19.33
C LEU A 95 20.58 -16.38 20.82
N GLN A 96 20.82 -17.53 21.43
CA GLN A 96 20.57 -17.72 22.86
C GLN A 96 21.50 -16.83 23.71
N ASP A 97 22.75 -16.65 23.29
CA ASP A 97 23.68 -15.72 23.94
C ASP A 97 23.24 -14.26 23.81
N VAL A 98 22.88 -13.82 22.60
CA VAL A 98 22.40 -12.44 22.37
C VAL A 98 21.09 -12.18 23.13
N LEU A 99 20.18 -13.15 23.18
CA LEU A 99 18.91 -13.05 23.89
C LEU A 99 19.06 -13.06 25.42
N ASP A 100 20.10 -13.74 25.93
CA ASP A 100 20.50 -13.76 27.34
C ASP A 100 21.31 -12.50 27.75
N GLY A 101 21.57 -11.57 26.82
CA GLY A 101 22.36 -10.37 27.07
C GLY A 101 23.86 -10.64 27.25
N ARG A 102 24.34 -11.83 26.83
CA ARG A 102 25.77 -12.14 26.78
C ARG A 102 26.32 -11.57 25.48
N ASN A 103 27.44 -10.83 25.56
CA ASN A 103 28.17 -10.44 24.35
C ASN A 103 28.53 -11.71 23.58
N ALA A 104 28.26 -11.72 22.27
CA ALA A 104 28.67 -12.80 21.39
C ALA A 104 30.17 -13.07 21.58
N PRO A 105 30.59 -14.34 21.57
CA PRO A 105 31.96 -14.69 21.90
C PRO A 105 32.90 -14.07 20.86
N SER A 106 33.65 -13.05 21.28
CA SER A 106 34.70 -12.47 20.44
C SER A 106 35.63 -13.60 19.96
N ARG A 107 35.52 -13.97 18.69
CA ARG A 107 36.46 -14.91 18.07
C ARG A 107 37.79 -14.18 17.97
N ALA A 108 38.66 -14.46 18.94
CA ALA A 108 40.01 -13.92 18.99
C ALA A 108 40.72 -14.10 17.64
N VAL A 109 41.06 -12.97 17.02
CA VAL A 109 41.90 -12.88 15.81
C VAL A 109 43.30 -13.39 16.15
N GLY A 110 43.53 -14.68 15.91
CA GLY A 110 44.84 -15.30 16.01
C GLY A 110 45.60 -15.17 14.69
N GLY A 111 46.32 -14.06 14.49
CA GLY A 111 47.21 -13.91 13.34
C GLY A 111 47.87 -12.53 13.22
N ARG A 112 48.87 -12.25 14.06
CA ARG A 112 49.75 -11.08 13.94
C ARG A 112 50.37 -10.99 12.54
N ILE A 113 49.89 -10.06 11.71
CA ILE A 113 50.65 -9.57 10.55
C ILE A 113 51.70 -8.60 11.08
N LYS A 114 52.92 -9.11 11.33
CA LYS A 114 54.10 -8.26 11.52
C LYS A 114 54.48 -7.65 10.16
N ARG A 115 54.29 -6.33 10.03
CA ARG A 115 54.96 -5.52 9.01
C ARG A 115 56.48 -5.68 9.13
N PHE A 116 57.17 -5.96 8.03
CA PHE A 116 58.55 -5.52 7.86
C PHE A 116 58.81 -5.13 6.40
N SER A 117 59.39 -3.94 6.26
CA SER A 117 59.80 -3.28 5.05
C SER A 117 61.12 -3.83 4.48
N ALA A 118 61.34 -3.53 3.21
CA ALA A 118 62.47 -3.87 2.35
C ALA A 118 63.90 -3.75 2.95
N ARG A 119 64.77 -4.72 2.61
CA ARG A 119 66.11 -4.53 1.99
C ARG A 119 66.79 -5.88 1.66
N LYS A 120 67.49 -5.91 0.51
CA LYS A 120 68.46 -6.93 -0.02
C LYS A 120 69.63 -7.22 0.98
N PRO A 121 70.62 -8.14 0.77
CA PRO A 121 70.96 -9.03 -0.38
C PRO A 121 71.44 -10.49 -0.06
N GLN A 122 71.79 -11.24 -1.13
CA GLN A 122 72.94 -12.16 -1.31
C GLN A 122 73.04 -13.60 -0.72
N ARG A 123 73.21 -14.54 -1.68
CA ARG A 123 74.15 -15.69 -1.79
C ARG A 123 74.32 -16.68 -0.62
N SER A 124 73.94 -17.94 -0.85
CA SER A 124 74.84 -19.11 -1.06
C SER A 124 73.95 -20.35 -1.27
N ASP A 125 73.98 -21.03 -2.42
CA ASP A 125 74.96 -21.97 -2.98
C ASP A 125 74.59 -23.44 -2.70
N ARG A 126 74.49 -24.22 -3.80
CA ARG A 126 74.62 -25.69 -3.94
C ARG A 126 73.42 -26.58 -3.57
N HIS A 127 72.69 -27.11 -4.56
CA HIS A 127 72.99 -28.32 -5.35
C HIS A 127 72.53 -29.64 -4.69
N ARG A 128 71.45 -30.24 -5.20
CA ARG A 128 71.49 -31.42 -6.09
C ARG A 128 70.09 -31.99 -6.34
N VAL A 129 69.78 -32.14 -7.63
CA VAL A 129 68.75 -33.01 -8.22
C VAL A 129 69.39 -34.41 -8.35
N PRO A 130 68.65 -35.53 -8.24
CA PRO A 130 68.12 -36.17 -9.45
C PRO A 130 66.69 -36.74 -9.34
N VAL A 131 66.07 -36.85 -10.53
CA VAL A 131 64.74 -37.37 -10.89
C VAL A 131 64.82 -38.90 -11.17
N PRO A 132 63.79 -39.57 -11.76
CA PRO A 132 62.83 -40.59 -11.27
C PRO A 132 63.20 -42.03 -11.76
N PRO A 133 62.35 -43.01 -12.21
CA PRO A 133 60.90 -43.37 -12.09
C PRO A 133 60.78 -44.89 -11.66
N PRO A 134 59.78 -45.76 -11.98
CA PRO A 134 58.51 -45.62 -12.72
C PRO A 134 57.25 -46.29 -12.12
N ARG A 135 56.14 -45.98 -12.82
CA ARG A 135 54.79 -46.54 -12.75
C ARG A 135 54.76 -48.08 -12.73
N ARG A 136 53.76 -48.66 -12.04
CA ARG A 136 52.78 -49.57 -12.68
C ARG A 136 51.57 -49.90 -11.80
N SER A 137 50.46 -50.01 -12.51
CA SER A 137 49.08 -50.37 -12.15
C SER A 137 48.93 -51.66 -11.32
N LYS A 138 47.89 -51.70 -10.46
CA LYS A 138 46.83 -52.72 -10.45
C LYS A 138 45.79 -52.42 -9.34
N ARG A 139 44.53 -52.26 -9.74
CA ARG A 139 43.33 -52.61 -8.94
C ARG A 139 43.07 -54.12 -9.13
N PRO A 140 42.16 -54.80 -8.39
CA PRO A 140 41.43 -54.45 -7.16
C PRO A 140 41.49 -55.59 -6.11
N ALA A 141 40.99 -55.37 -4.89
CA ALA A 141 40.01 -56.24 -4.20
C ALA A 141 39.93 -55.93 -2.69
N VAL A 142 38.69 -56.01 -2.22
CA VAL A 142 38.14 -55.71 -0.90
C VAL A 142 38.80 -56.53 0.22
N ARG A 143 39.09 -55.88 1.35
CA ARG A 143 39.14 -56.53 2.67
C ARG A 143 38.68 -55.55 3.76
N ASP A 144 37.68 -55.99 4.50
CA ASP A 144 37.08 -55.30 5.66
C ASP A 144 38.12 -54.98 6.73
N ILE A 145 38.11 -53.72 7.19
CA ILE A 145 38.82 -53.29 8.39
C ILE A 145 37.84 -52.53 9.29
N ARG A 146 37.64 -53.06 10.48
CA ARG A 146 36.91 -52.46 11.62
C ARG A 146 37.36 -51.02 11.88
N PRO A 147 36.46 -50.12 12.33
CA PRO A 147 36.81 -48.72 12.53
C PRO A 147 37.82 -48.56 13.67
N ALA A 148 38.97 -47.96 13.34
CA ALA A 148 39.92 -47.46 14.33
C ALA A 148 39.35 -46.20 15.01
N GLN A 149 39.48 -46.13 16.33
CA GLN A 149 39.08 -44.99 17.15
C GLN A 149 39.81 -43.70 16.70
N PRO A 150 39.12 -42.53 16.67
CA PRO A 150 39.73 -41.29 16.23
C PRO A 150 40.68 -40.73 17.31
N LYS A 151 41.90 -40.41 16.88
CA LYS A 151 42.88 -39.64 17.65
C LYS A 151 42.34 -38.22 17.89
N ALA A 152 42.32 -37.81 19.16
CA ALA A 152 42.00 -36.45 19.58
C ALA A 152 42.97 -35.45 18.93
N GLY A 153 42.44 -34.44 18.24
CA GLY A 153 43.24 -33.35 17.67
C GLY A 153 42.84 -32.86 16.26
N HIS A 154 41.77 -33.36 15.66
CA HIS A 154 41.22 -32.74 14.45
C HIS A 154 40.19 -31.68 14.83
N ARG A 155 40.49 -30.42 14.51
CA ARG A 155 39.48 -29.36 14.40
C ARG A 155 38.34 -29.91 13.52
N PRO A 156 37.06 -29.82 13.94
CA PRO A 156 35.99 -30.07 12.98
C PRO A 156 36.19 -29.11 11.81
N PRO A 157 35.97 -29.55 10.55
CA PRO A 157 35.88 -28.61 9.46
C PRO A 157 34.85 -27.53 9.86
N PRO A 158 35.03 -26.25 9.44
CA PRO A 158 33.94 -25.28 9.58
C PRO A 158 32.70 -25.95 9.00
N GLU A 159 31.67 -26.05 9.84
CA GLU A 159 30.40 -26.66 9.47
C GLU A 159 29.99 -26.00 8.15
N ARG A 160 29.91 -26.78 7.07
CA ARG A 160 29.40 -26.27 5.80
C ARG A 160 28.00 -25.77 6.12
N VAL A 161 27.78 -24.47 5.95
CA VAL A 161 26.43 -23.93 5.91
C VAL A 161 25.79 -24.58 4.69
N GLU A 162 24.93 -25.57 4.92
CA GLU A 162 24.11 -26.08 3.82
C GLU A 162 23.27 -24.90 3.30
N PRO A 163 23.25 -24.66 1.98
CA PRO A 163 22.32 -23.68 1.41
C PRO A 163 20.92 -24.03 1.91
N TYR A 164 20.16 -23.01 2.31
CA TYR A 164 18.78 -23.13 2.72
C TYR A 164 18.08 -24.19 1.85
N ALA A 165 17.67 -25.29 2.48
CA ALA A 165 17.09 -26.42 1.78
C ALA A 165 15.89 -25.92 0.96
N ARG A 166 15.93 -26.19 -0.36
CA ARG A 166 14.93 -25.82 -1.38
C ARG A 166 13.62 -25.36 -0.74
N VAL A 167 13.29 -24.07 -0.87
CA VAL A 167 11.89 -23.65 -0.87
C VAL A 167 11.20 -24.65 -1.79
N ALA A 168 10.26 -25.45 -1.26
CA ALA A 168 9.41 -26.26 -2.10
C ALA A 168 8.75 -25.28 -3.06
N ARG A 169 9.22 -25.23 -4.31
CA ARG A 169 8.74 -24.26 -5.30
C ARG A 169 7.24 -24.49 -5.39
N GLN A 170 6.45 -23.48 -5.00
CA GLN A 170 5.00 -23.57 -5.07
C GLN A 170 4.60 -23.56 -6.55
N LEU A 171 4.37 -24.75 -7.09
CA LEU A 171 3.91 -24.94 -8.47
C LEU A 171 2.39 -24.83 -8.59
N GLU A 172 1.70 -24.46 -7.50
CA GLU A 172 0.25 -24.33 -7.48
C GLU A 172 -0.21 -23.15 -8.34
N VAL A 173 -1.27 -23.41 -9.10
CA VAL A 173 -1.92 -22.45 -9.97
C VAL A 173 -3.36 -22.32 -9.53
N ARG A 174 -3.83 -21.09 -9.37
CA ARG A 174 -5.15 -20.77 -8.84
C ARG A 174 -6.01 -20.11 -9.92
N ASP A 175 -7.27 -20.52 -9.99
CA ASP A 175 -8.31 -19.76 -10.67
C ASP A 175 -8.71 -18.58 -9.78
N ILE A 176 -8.66 -17.38 -10.32
CA ILE A 176 -8.94 -16.15 -9.59
C ILE A 176 -10.44 -15.97 -9.46
N ASP A 177 -10.93 -16.08 -8.23
CA ASP A 177 -12.32 -15.79 -7.92
C ASP A 177 -12.64 -14.32 -8.19
N ARG A 178 -13.84 -14.08 -8.72
CA ARG A 178 -14.32 -12.76 -9.11
C ARG A 178 -15.69 -12.55 -8.48
N PRO A 179 -15.74 -12.20 -7.18
CA PRO A 179 -16.99 -11.83 -6.55
C PRO A 179 -17.66 -10.69 -7.31
N ALA A 180 -19.00 -10.66 -7.26
CA ALA A 180 -19.80 -9.61 -7.89
C ALA A 180 -19.37 -8.22 -7.38
N LEU A 181 -19.34 -7.24 -8.27
CA LEU A 181 -19.03 -5.87 -7.88
C LEU A 181 -20.26 -5.22 -7.25
N CYS A 182 -20.06 -4.18 -6.44
CA CYS A 182 -21.18 -3.33 -6.01
C CYS A 182 -21.87 -2.71 -7.24
N GLU A 183 -23.19 -2.81 -7.30
CA GLU A 183 -23.94 -2.26 -8.43
C GLU A 183 -23.97 -0.73 -8.42
N PRO A 184 -23.62 -0.06 -9.53
CA PRO A 184 -23.77 1.38 -9.65
C PRO A 184 -25.24 1.82 -9.49
N PRO A 185 -25.53 2.96 -8.83
CA PRO A 185 -26.91 3.41 -8.62
C PRO A 185 -27.66 3.64 -9.93
N ALA A 186 -28.84 3.04 -10.06
CA ALA A 186 -29.69 3.17 -11.25
C ALA A 186 -30.02 4.63 -11.60
N ALA A 187 -30.17 5.50 -10.60
CA ALA A 187 -30.41 6.93 -10.78
C ALA A 187 -29.27 7.66 -11.51
N LEU A 188 -28.03 7.18 -11.38
CA LEU A 188 -26.85 7.76 -12.03
C LEU A 188 -26.66 7.19 -13.44
N VAL A 189 -26.87 5.89 -13.61
CA VAL A 189 -26.66 5.17 -14.87
C VAL A 189 -27.79 5.41 -15.87
N GLY A 190 -29.05 5.35 -15.42
CA GLY A 190 -30.24 5.38 -16.27
C GLY A 190 -30.18 4.35 -17.42
N THR A 191 -30.78 4.68 -18.56
CA THR A 191 -30.66 3.91 -19.81
C THR A 191 -29.35 4.19 -20.57
N PHE A 192 -28.53 5.13 -20.09
CA PHE A 192 -27.33 5.56 -20.79
C PHE A 192 -26.29 4.45 -20.95
N GLY A 193 -26.22 3.53 -19.97
CA GLY A 193 -25.37 2.35 -20.08
C GLY A 193 -25.67 1.47 -21.31
N GLU A 194 -26.93 1.42 -21.75
CA GLU A 194 -27.33 0.67 -22.95
C GLU A 194 -26.79 1.33 -24.23
N VAL A 195 -26.80 2.67 -24.27
CA VAL A 195 -26.22 3.46 -25.37
C VAL A 195 -24.73 3.18 -25.49
N VAL A 196 -24.00 3.26 -24.38
CA VAL A 196 -22.56 2.98 -24.34
C VAL A 196 -22.27 1.56 -24.79
N ARG A 197 -23.02 0.58 -24.28
CA ARG A 197 -22.91 -0.82 -24.68
C ARG A 197 -23.11 -1.00 -26.19
N ALA A 198 -24.17 -0.43 -26.76
CA ALA A 198 -24.48 -0.55 -28.18
C ALA A 198 -23.36 0.03 -29.07
N VAL A 199 -22.86 1.22 -28.74
CA VAL A 199 -21.77 1.88 -29.49
C VAL A 199 -20.47 1.07 -29.41
N VAL A 200 -20.14 0.51 -28.23
CA VAL A 200 -18.96 -0.37 -28.10
C VAL A 200 -19.18 -1.68 -28.87
N GLN A 201 -20.40 -2.24 -28.90
CA GLN A 201 -20.70 -3.46 -29.66
C GLN A 201 -20.59 -3.25 -31.17
N GLU A 202 -21.05 -2.10 -31.65
CA GLU A 202 -20.90 -1.70 -33.06
C GLU A 202 -19.41 -1.60 -33.44
N LYS A 203 -18.59 -0.98 -32.58
CA LYS A 203 -17.19 -0.71 -32.89
C LYS A 203 -16.26 -1.90 -32.66
N ALA A 204 -16.48 -2.70 -31.62
CA ALA A 204 -15.60 -3.80 -31.18
C ALA A 204 -16.17 -5.20 -31.49
N GLY A 205 -17.40 -5.28 -32.00
CA GLY A 205 -18.13 -6.52 -32.24
C GLY A 205 -18.87 -7.03 -31.00
N ASN A 206 -19.78 -7.99 -31.22
CA ASN A 206 -20.66 -8.49 -30.16
C ASN A 206 -19.88 -9.18 -29.03
N TRP A 207 -20.38 -9.06 -27.79
CA TRP A 207 -19.93 -9.81 -26.61
C TRP A 207 -21.08 -9.94 -25.59
N ALA A 208 -20.99 -10.94 -24.71
CA ALA A 208 -21.99 -11.15 -23.65
C ALA A 208 -21.87 -10.05 -22.58
N ALA A 209 -22.76 -9.06 -22.62
CA ALA A 209 -22.85 -7.97 -21.67
C ALA A 209 -24.15 -8.05 -20.85
N GLY A 210 -24.04 -8.37 -19.57
CA GLY A 210 -25.18 -8.42 -18.64
C GLY A 210 -25.66 -7.05 -18.18
N SER A 211 -26.66 -7.03 -17.28
CA SER A 211 -27.16 -5.83 -16.62
C SER A 211 -26.06 -5.11 -15.82
N GLU A 212 -25.25 -5.85 -15.06
CA GLU A 212 -24.10 -5.32 -14.31
C GLU A 212 -23.12 -4.58 -15.23
N THR A 213 -22.76 -5.20 -16.37
CA THR A 213 -21.86 -4.57 -17.35
C THR A 213 -22.42 -3.26 -17.88
N THR A 214 -23.73 -3.24 -18.14
CA THR A 214 -24.44 -2.07 -18.65
C THR A 214 -24.43 -0.95 -17.61
N ALA A 215 -24.66 -1.28 -16.33
CA ALA A 215 -24.60 -0.32 -15.23
C ALA A 215 -23.22 0.34 -15.09
N TRP A 216 -22.15 -0.47 -15.09
CA TRP A 216 -20.79 0.03 -14.99
C TRP A 216 -20.36 0.87 -16.19
N LEU A 217 -20.78 0.52 -17.41
CA LEU A 217 -20.52 1.35 -18.59
C LEU A 217 -21.20 2.72 -18.51
N GLY A 218 -22.43 2.79 -17.98
CA GLY A 218 -23.10 4.07 -17.75
C GLY A 218 -22.41 4.93 -16.69
N LEU A 219 -21.88 4.32 -15.62
CA LEU A 219 -21.07 5.03 -14.63
C LEU A 219 -19.75 5.55 -15.24
N ALA A 220 -19.03 4.69 -15.97
CA ALA A 220 -17.74 5.01 -16.59
C ALA A 220 -17.81 6.14 -17.63
N SER A 221 -19.00 6.38 -18.19
CA SER A 221 -19.27 7.49 -19.09
C SER A 221 -19.40 8.85 -18.42
N SER A 222 -19.35 8.91 -17.08
CA SER A 222 -19.49 10.15 -16.31
C SER A 222 -18.14 10.76 -15.97
N HIS A 223 -17.97 12.05 -16.22
CA HIS A 223 -16.89 12.83 -15.64
C HIS A 223 -17.24 13.24 -14.19
N ARG A 224 -16.22 13.50 -13.35
CA ARG A 224 -16.42 13.98 -11.96
C ARG A 224 -17.32 15.21 -11.85
N SER A 225 -17.29 16.12 -12.83
CA SER A 225 -18.18 17.30 -12.82
C SER A 225 -19.65 16.92 -12.98
N HIS A 226 -19.96 15.90 -13.78
CA HIS A 226 -21.31 15.37 -13.90
C HIS A 226 -21.77 14.71 -12.59
N LEU A 227 -20.87 13.95 -11.96
CA LEU A 227 -21.14 13.30 -10.68
C LEU A 227 -21.42 14.32 -9.57
N TYR A 228 -20.66 15.42 -9.50
CA TYR A 228 -20.93 16.51 -8.55
C TYR A 228 -22.30 17.17 -8.77
N GLU A 229 -22.69 17.41 -10.02
CA GLU A 229 -24.01 18.00 -10.35
C GLU A 229 -25.18 17.06 -10.07
N SER A 230 -24.96 15.73 -10.09
CA SER A 230 -26.02 14.74 -9.80
C SER A 230 -26.47 14.69 -8.34
N GLY A 231 -25.70 15.26 -7.41
CA GLY A 231 -25.95 15.17 -5.96
C GLY A 231 -25.61 13.81 -5.33
N LEU A 232 -25.13 12.83 -6.10
CA LEU A 232 -24.85 11.45 -5.64
C LEU A 232 -23.37 11.21 -5.25
N SER A 233 -22.49 12.20 -5.47
CA SER A 233 -21.02 12.10 -5.40
C SER A 233 -20.41 11.71 -4.05
N GLU A 234 -21.19 11.73 -2.96
CA GLU A 234 -20.68 11.40 -1.62
C GLU A 234 -21.67 10.53 -0.81
N ALA A 235 -22.92 10.42 -1.27
CA ALA A 235 -23.94 9.58 -0.64
C ALA A 235 -23.97 8.16 -1.23
N ALA A 236 -23.62 8.00 -2.51
CA ALA A 236 -23.78 6.73 -3.22
C ALA A 236 -22.56 6.32 -4.06
N VAL A 237 -21.85 7.27 -4.70
CA VAL A 237 -20.64 6.98 -5.50
C VAL A 237 -19.61 8.08 -5.34
N SER A 238 -18.39 7.74 -4.90
CA SER A 238 -17.25 8.65 -4.82
C SER A 238 -16.61 8.90 -6.19
N PRO A 239 -16.16 10.13 -6.51
CA PRO A 239 -15.36 10.41 -7.71
C PRO A 239 -14.06 9.61 -7.78
N LEU A 240 -13.59 9.09 -6.65
CA LEU A 240 -12.41 8.23 -6.58
C LEU A 240 -12.61 6.94 -7.39
N VAL A 241 -13.83 6.40 -7.46
CA VAL A 241 -14.16 5.25 -8.31
C VAL A 241 -13.86 5.54 -9.78
N LEU A 242 -14.26 6.72 -10.28
CA LEU A 242 -13.97 7.14 -11.67
C LEU A 242 -12.46 7.28 -11.90
N GLY A 243 -11.71 7.75 -10.90
CA GLY A 243 -10.24 7.79 -10.93
C GLY A 243 -9.60 6.41 -11.01
N MET A 244 -10.14 5.42 -10.28
CA MET A 244 -9.66 4.03 -10.36
C MET A 244 -9.94 3.41 -11.73
N LEU A 245 -11.14 3.64 -12.29
CA LEU A 245 -11.49 3.20 -13.64
C LEU A 245 -10.59 3.84 -14.71
N ASP A 246 -10.28 5.14 -14.58
CA ASP A 246 -9.34 5.84 -15.47
C ASP A 246 -7.93 5.21 -15.39
N ARG A 247 -7.44 4.95 -14.18
CA ARG A 247 -6.13 4.32 -13.96
C ARG A 247 -6.08 2.91 -14.56
N LEU A 248 -7.12 2.09 -14.37
CA LEU A 248 -7.24 0.77 -14.97
C LEU A 248 -7.34 0.84 -16.50
N GLY A 249 -8.06 1.82 -17.03
CA GLY A 249 -8.12 2.10 -18.46
C GLY A 249 -6.76 2.46 -19.07
N ARG A 250 -6.00 3.29 -18.37
CA ARG A 250 -4.63 3.67 -18.77
C ARG A 250 -3.70 2.46 -18.87
N THR A 251 -3.70 1.56 -17.88
CA THR A 251 -2.85 0.36 -17.92
C THR A 251 -3.35 -0.67 -18.93
N THR A 252 -4.67 -0.78 -19.12
CA THR A 252 -5.28 -1.61 -20.17
C THR A 252 -4.85 -1.15 -21.57
N LEU A 253 -4.93 0.17 -21.84
CA LEU A 253 -4.47 0.73 -23.11
C LEU A 253 -2.96 0.51 -23.30
N ALA A 254 -2.17 0.68 -22.25
CA ALA A 254 -0.73 0.47 -22.30
C ALA A 254 -0.36 -0.97 -22.69
N VAL A 255 -0.96 -1.98 -22.06
CA VAL A 255 -0.65 -3.39 -22.38
C VAL A 255 -1.14 -3.77 -23.79
N VAL A 256 -2.35 -3.35 -24.18
CA VAL A 256 -2.90 -3.64 -25.51
C VAL A 256 -2.03 -3.07 -26.63
N LEU A 257 -1.59 -1.82 -26.51
CA LEU A 257 -0.74 -1.18 -27.52
C LEU A 257 0.65 -1.82 -27.59
N LEU A 258 1.21 -2.22 -26.45
CA LEU A 258 2.51 -2.88 -26.41
C LEU A 258 2.46 -4.31 -26.97
N ASP A 259 1.37 -5.03 -26.71
CA ASP A 259 1.09 -6.32 -27.33
C ASP A 259 1.00 -6.20 -28.85
N ALA A 260 0.21 -5.26 -29.35
CA ALA A 260 0.06 -5.02 -30.79
C ALA A 260 1.40 -4.63 -31.44
N TYR A 261 2.17 -3.75 -30.80
CA TYR A 261 3.48 -3.33 -31.28
C TYR A 261 4.49 -4.48 -31.30
N THR A 262 4.61 -5.26 -30.22
CA THR A 262 5.60 -6.34 -30.14
C THR A 262 5.25 -7.58 -30.96
N LYS A 263 3.96 -7.72 -31.35
CA LYS A 263 3.52 -8.72 -32.34
C LYS A 263 3.87 -8.32 -33.77
N SER A 264 3.72 -7.04 -34.11
CA SER A 264 3.94 -6.53 -35.48
C SER A 264 5.40 -6.15 -35.76
N GLN A 265 6.12 -5.67 -34.75
CA GLN A 265 7.51 -5.23 -34.87
C GLN A 265 8.40 -5.91 -33.83
N ARG A 266 9.66 -6.14 -34.20
CA ARG A 266 10.71 -6.64 -33.30
C ARG A 266 11.75 -5.53 -33.04
N PRO A 267 11.54 -4.66 -32.05
CA PRO A 267 12.49 -3.60 -31.71
C PRO A 267 13.88 -4.18 -31.38
N GLU A 268 14.93 -3.45 -31.74
CA GLU A 268 16.30 -3.85 -31.43
C GLU A 268 16.70 -3.53 -29.99
N LYS A 269 16.21 -2.41 -29.46
CA LYS A 269 16.60 -1.88 -28.14
C LYS A 269 15.37 -1.52 -27.32
N VAL A 270 15.49 -1.65 -26.00
CA VAL A 270 14.43 -1.29 -25.05
C VAL A 270 14.05 0.18 -25.13
N GLY A 271 15.01 1.08 -25.35
CA GLY A 271 14.74 2.51 -25.54
C GLY A 271 13.82 2.79 -26.73
N THR A 272 14.02 2.09 -27.85
CA THR A 272 13.15 2.20 -29.04
C THR A 272 11.75 1.68 -28.74
N GLN A 273 11.64 0.52 -28.07
CA GLN A 273 10.33 -0.04 -27.68
C GLN A 273 9.57 0.91 -26.75
N SER A 274 10.24 1.46 -25.74
CA SER A 274 9.62 2.38 -24.77
C SER A 274 9.20 3.71 -25.40
N ALA A 275 10.05 4.30 -26.26
CA ALA A 275 9.71 5.53 -26.97
C ALA A 275 8.49 5.34 -27.90
N GLU A 276 8.46 4.25 -28.65
CA GLU A 276 7.36 3.94 -29.55
C GLU A 276 6.07 3.59 -28.81
N HIS A 277 6.19 2.86 -27.69
CA HIS A 277 5.06 2.59 -26.80
C HIS A 277 4.44 3.88 -26.25
N ASN A 278 5.26 4.83 -25.78
CA ASN A 278 4.80 6.12 -25.28
C ASN A 278 4.14 6.98 -26.38
N ARG A 279 4.71 6.98 -27.60
CA ARG A 279 4.11 7.65 -28.76
C ARG A 279 2.72 7.08 -29.06
N ARG A 280 2.63 5.75 -29.23
CA ARG A 280 1.36 5.06 -29.53
C ARG A 280 0.33 5.29 -28.43
N TRP A 281 0.75 5.25 -27.16
CA TRP A 281 -0.13 5.51 -26.02
C TRP A 281 -0.74 6.91 -26.11
N THR A 282 0.07 7.93 -26.39
CA THR A 282 -0.39 9.32 -26.50
C THR A 282 -1.39 9.50 -27.65
N VAL A 283 -1.06 8.99 -28.84
CA VAL A 283 -1.94 9.09 -30.02
C VAL A 283 -3.23 8.28 -29.81
N GLY A 284 -3.11 7.05 -29.28
CA GLY A 284 -4.25 6.19 -29.03
C GLY A 284 -5.22 6.74 -27.99
N ALA A 285 -4.71 7.30 -26.88
CA ALA A 285 -5.54 7.94 -25.86
C ALA A 285 -6.36 9.10 -26.45
N ARG A 286 -5.74 9.93 -27.30
CA ARG A 286 -6.41 11.03 -27.99
C ARG A 286 -7.47 10.53 -28.98
N ALA A 287 -7.15 9.51 -29.78
CA ALA A 287 -8.09 8.92 -30.73
C ALA A 287 -9.32 8.33 -30.02
N LEU A 288 -9.12 7.63 -28.91
CA LEU A 288 -10.19 7.11 -28.05
C LEU A 288 -11.04 8.22 -27.44
N GLY A 289 -10.43 9.31 -26.97
CA GLY A 289 -11.16 10.48 -26.48
C GLY A 289 -12.02 11.14 -27.56
N GLN A 290 -11.46 11.33 -28.76
CA GLN A 290 -12.19 11.88 -29.91
C GLN A 290 -13.35 10.97 -30.34
N TRP A 291 -13.14 9.65 -30.35
CA TRP A 291 -14.19 8.67 -30.63
C TRP A 291 -15.31 8.73 -29.58
N ALA A 292 -14.98 8.72 -28.30
CA ALA A 292 -15.96 8.77 -27.22
C ALA A 292 -16.79 10.08 -27.27
N MET A 293 -16.13 11.21 -27.52
CA MET A 293 -16.81 12.50 -27.70
C MET A 293 -17.71 12.50 -28.94
N GLY A 294 -17.20 12.02 -30.09
CA GLY A 294 -17.93 11.98 -31.36
C GLY A 294 -19.16 11.06 -31.34
N CYS A 295 -19.13 10.01 -30.52
CA CYS A 295 -20.27 9.10 -30.32
C CYS A 295 -21.19 9.54 -29.16
N GLY A 296 -20.94 10.70 -28.54
CA GLY A 296 -21.77 11.21 -27.45
C GLY A 296 -21.69 10.41 -26.15
N LEU A 297 -20.57 9.71 -25.89
CA LEU A 297 -20.40 8.83 -24.72
C LEU A 297 -19.96 9.56 -23.45
N VAL A 298 -19.75 10.88 -23.52
CA VAL A 298 -19.13 11.68 -22.45
C VAL A 298 -20.18 12.53 -21.74
N ARG A 299 -20.53 12.17 -20.50
CA ARG A 299 -21.39 12.96 -19.62
C ARG A 299 -20.53 13.87 -18.74
N MET A 300 -20.72 15.18 -18.86
CA MET A 300 -20.00 16.19 -18.08
C MET A 300 -20.99 17.19 -17.50
N GLY A 301 -20.60 17.89 -16.44
CA GLY A 301 -21.40 18.95 -15.84
C GLY A 301 -21.56 20.15 -16.78
N SER A 302 -22.60 20.95 -16.56
CA SER A 302 -22.97 22.12 -17.38
C SER A 302 -21.82 23.12 -17.52
N GLY A 303 -21.03 23.32 -16.47
CA GLY A 303 -19.86 24.21 -16.52
C GLY A 303 -18.72 23.67 -17.39
N GLU A 304 -18.43 22.37 -17.31
CA GLU A 304 -17.40 21.72 -18.14
C GLU A 304 -17.84 21.66 -19.62
N ALA A 305 -19.14 21.49 -19.87
CA ALA A 305 -19.72 21.42 -21.21
C ALA A 305 -19.56 22.72 -22.02
N GLN A 306 -19.44 23.89 -21.36
CA GLN A 306 -19.22 25.16 -22.06
C GLN A 306 -17.85 25.23 -22.73
N ARG A 307 -16.84 24.53 -22.17
CA ARG A 307 -15.49 24.51 -22.70
C ARG A 307 -14.78 23.19 -22.36
N PRO A 308 -15.19 22.08 -22.99
CA PRO A 308 -14.68 20.77 -22.62
C PRO A 308 -13.18 20.68 -22.93
N ALA A 309 -12.38 20.42 -21.91
CA ALA A 309 -10.96 20.11 -22.14
C ALA A 309 -10.84 18.76 -22.86
N PRO A 310 -9.93 18.60 -23.85
CA PRO A 310 -9.71 17.32 -24.53
C PRO A 310 -9.43 16.15 -23.57
N SER A 311 -8.73 16.44 -22.46
CA SER A 311 -8.42 15.48 -21.41
C SER A 311 -9.66 14.87 -20.73
N VAL A 312 -10.81 15.55 -20.74
CA VAL A 312 -12.07 15.01 -20.19
C VAL A 312 -12.53 13.80 -20.99
N ALA A 313 -12.59 13.95 -22.32
CA ALA A 313 -13.02 12.89 -23.21
C ALA A 313 -12.03 11.71 -23.21
N GLU A 314 -10.72 11.99 -23.18
CA GLU A 314 -9.70 10.95 -23.03
C GLU A 314 -9.84 10.18 -21.71
N THR A 315 -10.15 10.88 -20.61
CA THR A 315 -10.36 10.28 -19.29
C THR A 315 -11.60 9.38 -19.29
N VAL A 316 -12.72 9.84 -19.86
CA VAL A 316 -13.93 9.01 -19.96
C VAL A 316 -13.72 7.80 -20.87
N ALA A 317 -13.03 7.96 -22.00
CA ALA A 317 -12.70 6.83 -22.87
C ALA A 317 -11.83 5.77 -22.16
N ARG A 318 -10.87 6.21 -21.34
CA ARG A 318 -10.09 5.30 -20.48
C ARG A 318 -10.95 4.65 -19.40
N GLN A 319 -11.87 5.37 -18.75
CA GLN A 319 -12.79 4.75 -17.79
C GLN A 319 -13.64 3.64 -18.41
N ILE A 320 -14.10 3.81 -19.65
CA ILE A 320 -14.81 2.77 -20.42
C ILE A 320 -13.89 1.55 -20.65
N LEU A 321 -12.65 1.77 -21.11
CA LEU A 321 -11.67 0.69 -21.28
C LEU A 321 -11.36 -0.02 -19.96
N GLY A 322 -11.22 0.74 -18.87
CA GLY A 322 -10.97 0.23 -17.53
C GLY A 322 -12.12 -0.65 -17.06
N THR A 323 -13.35 -0.24 -17.33
CA THR A 323 -14.57 -1.00 -17.03
C THR A 323 -14.64 -2.32 -17.80
N LEU A 324 -14.32 -2.30 -19.10
CA LEU A 324 -14.25 -3.53 -19.90
C LEU A 324 -13.21 -4.51 -19.32
N SER A 325 -12.04 -4.00 -18.90
CA SER A 325 -11.02 -4.83 -18.26
C SER A 325 -11.47 -5.36 -16.89
N LEU A 326 -12.07 -4.49 -16.07
CA LEU A 326 -12.60 -4.80 -14.74
C LEU A 326 -13.56 -5.99 -14.78
N LEU A 327 -14.48 -5.98 -15.76
CA LEU A 327 -15.50 -7.00 -15.98
C LEU A 327 -14.99 -8.23 -16.74
N GLY A 328 -13.70 -8.29 -17.08
CA GLY A 328 -13.10 -9.41 -17.78
C GLY A 328 -13.39 -9.47 -19.28
N ALA A 329 -13.85 -8.38 -19.89
CA ALA A 329 -14.05 -8.20 -21.32
C ALA A 329 -12.79 -7.62 -22.00
N HIS A 330 -11.61 -8.12 -21.62
CA HIS A 330 -10.32 -7.65 -22.15
C HIS A 330 -10.24 -7.77 -23.68
N GLU A 331 -10.80 -8.83 -24.26
CA GLU A 331 -10.82 -8.98 -25.73
C GLU A 331 -11.70 -7.94 -26.44
N THR A 332 -12.79 -7.51 -25.80
CA THR A 332 -13.59 -6.39 -26.31
C THR A 332 -12.80 -5.09 -26.22
N ALA A 333 -12.08 -4.85 -25.11
CA ALA A 333 -11.20 -3.69 -24.97
C ALA A 333 -10.10 -3.68 -26.05
N ARG A 334 -9.46 -4.82 -26.32
CA ARG A 334 -8.44 -4.95 -27.38
C ARG A 334 -9.00 -4.60 -28.75
N ARG A 335 -10.12 -5.22 -29.15
CA ARG A 335 -10.80 -4.95 -30.43
C ARG A 335 -11.23 -3.49 -30.56
N LEU A 336 -11.71 -2.88 -29.47
CA LEU A 336 -12.08 -1.46 -29.46
C LEU A 336 -10.86 -0.57 -29.74
N VAL A 337 -9.74 -0.81 -29.05
CA VAL A 337 -8.50 -0.06 -29.27
C VAL A 337 -8.01 -0.24 -30.70
N GLU A 338 -8.01 -1.46 -31.24
CA GLU A 338 -7.62 -1.73 -32.63
C GLU A 338 -8.50 -1.01 -33.65
N ALA A 339 -9.82 -1.02 -33.45
CA ALA A 339 -10.78 -0.41 -34.38
C ALA A 339 -10.81 1.13 -34.31
N VAL A 340 -10.47 1.72 -33.16
CA VAL A 340 -10.46 3.18 -32.98
C VAL A 340 -9.09 3.77 -33.32
N CYS A 341 -8.01 3.08 -32.99
CA CYS A 341 -6.65 3.51 -33.23
C CYS A 341 -6.09 2.94 -34.54
N ASP A 342 -6.91 2.82 -35.58
CA ASP A 342 -6.44 2.40 -36.89
C ASP A 342 -5.43 3.43 -37.44
N GLY A 343 -4.37 2.96 -38.10
CA GLY A 343 -3.33 3.82 -38.66
C GLY A 343 -2.27 4.36 -37.69
N LEU A 344 -2.10 3.80 -36.47
CA LEU A 344 -0.99 4.17 -35.56
C LEU A 344 0.42 4.01 -36.19
N ASP A 345 0.54 3.16 -37.22
CA ASP A 345 1.75 2.91 -38.00
C ASP A 345 2.00 3.95 -39.10
N GLN A 346 1.04 4.83 -39.40
CA GLN A 346 1.25 5.93 -40.33
C GLN A 346 2.26 6.94 -39.73
N PRO A 347 3.17 7.49 -40.54
CA PRO A 347 4.03 8.58 -40.10
C PRO A 347 3.15 9.77 -39.74
N VAL A 348 2.96 9.99 -38.44
CA VAL A 348 2.23 11.15 -37.92
C VAL A 348 3.08 12.38 -38.21
N ASP A 349 2.52 13.37 -38.91
CA ASP A 349 3.11 14.72 -38.95
C ASP A 349 3.26 15.24 -37.52
N GLU A 350 4.51 15.19 -37.05
CA GLU A 350 5.19 15.92 -35.95
C GLU A 350 4.51 16.09 -34.57
N ALA A 351 3.29 15.60 -34.34
CA ALA A 351 2.54 15.90 -33.11
C ALA A 351 2.71 14.85 -31.99
N GLY A 352 3.44 13.75 -32.21
CA GLY A 352 3.60 12.69 -31.20
C GLY A 352 4.95 11.96 -31.19
N GLY A 353 5.90 12.32 -32.05
CA GLY A 353 7.24 11.73 -32.04
C GLY A 353 8.04 12.09 -30.78
N ALA A 354 9.06 11.28 -30.46
CA ALA A 354 10.00 11.47 -29.36
C ALA A 354 10.28 12.94 -29.02
N ASP A 355 10.40 13.27 -27.72
CA ASP A 355 10.57 14.65 -27.25
C ASP A 355 11.55 15.41 -28.16
N PRO A 356 11.08 16.44 -28.90
CA PRO A 356 11.91 17.12 -29.89
C PRO A 356 13.16 17.71 -29.26
N THR A 357 13.14 18.00 -27.96
CA THR A 357 14.33 18.39 -27.21
C THR A 357 15.35 17.26 -27.09
N THR A 358 14.94 16.04 -26.73
CA THR A 358 15.84 14.89 -26.71
C THR A 358 16.42 14.61 -28.09
N LYS A 359 15.59 14.63 -29.14
CA LYS A 359 16.06 14.42 -30.52
C LYS A 359 17.04 15.52 -30.98
N ALA A 360 16.79 16.77 -30.63
CA ALA A 360 17.72 17.87 -30.89
C ALA A 360 19.02 17.71 -30.11
N GLN A 361 18.95 17.29 -28.84
CA GLN A 361 20.14 17.00 -28.03
C GLN A 361 20.97 15.86 -28.61
N GLU A 362 20.34 14.83 -29.18
CA GLU A 362 21.04 13.74 -29.87
C GLU A 362 21.70 14.21 -31.18
N VAL A 363 20.94 14.90 -32.04
CA VAL A 363 21.41 15.37 -33.35
C VAL A 363 22.54 16.39 -33.20
N PHE A 364 22.41 17.33 -32.25
CA PHE A 364 23.37 18.39 -32.02
C PHE A 364 24.30 18.13 -30.83
N ALA A 365 24.40 16.87 -30.34
CA ALA A 365 25.21 16.49 -29.18
C ALA A 365 26.67 16.95 -29.32
N LYS A 366 27.27 16.70 -30.48
CA LYS A 366 28.67 17.08 -30.79
C LYS A 366 28.87 18.59 -30.94
N GLU A 367 27.79 19.32 -31.19
CA GLU A 367 27.80 20.76 -31.41
C GLU A 367 27.51 21.57 -30.14
N GLY A 368 27.17 20.91 -29.02
CA GLY A 368 26.92 21.57 -27.74
C GLY A 368 25.68 22.45 -27.77
N LEU A 369 24.49 21.81 -27.68
CA LEU A 369 23.19 22.48 -27.67
C LEU A 369 22.86 23.09 -26.30
N THR A 370 22.60 24.40 -26.26
CA THR A 370 22.16 25.15 -25.08
C THR A 370 20.84 25.87 -25.34
N PHE A 371 20.16 26.28 -24.27
CA PHE A 371 18.88 26.99 -24.34
C PHE A 371 18.92 28.24 -23.45
N GLU A 372 18.52 29.38 -24.00
CA GLU A 372 18.24 30.63 -23.29
C GLU A 372 16.72 30.84 -23.22
N TYR A 373 16.22 31.48 -22.17
CA TYR A 373 14.78 31.69 -21.96
C TYR A 373 14.46 33.13 -21.60
N ASP A 374 13.42 33.67 -22.22
CA ASP A 374 12.78 34.93 -21.85
C ASP A 374 11.30 34.69 -21.52
N GLU A 375 10.72 35.56 -20.69
CA GLU A 375 9.34 35.47 -20.23
C GLU A 375 8.65 36.82 -20.43
N ASP A 376 7.41 36.81 -20.94
CA ASP A 376 6.62 38.01 -21.16
C ASP A 376 5.12 37.75 -20.87
N GLY A 377 4.38 38.80 -20.51
CA GLY A 377 2.94 38.75 -20.19
C GLY A 377 2.60 38.64 -18.69
N PRO A 378 1.30 38.77 -18.35
CA PRO A 378 0.83 38.80 -16.97
C PRO A 378 0.96 37.43 -16.29
N ASP A 379 1.09 37.40 -14.95
CA ASP A 379 1.35 36.16 -14.19
C ASP A 379 0.39 35.00 -14.47
N HIS A 380 -0.85 35.29 -14.81
CA HIS A 380 -1.89 34.31 -15.12
C HIS A 380 -1.94 33.89 -16.60
N SER A 381 -1.10 34.47 -17.46
CA SER A 381 -1.03 34.17 -18.90
C SER A 381 0.37 34.44 -19.48
N LYS A 382 1.42 33.96 -18.81
CA LYS A 382 2.81 34.10 -19.26
C LYS A 382 3.09 33.34 -20.56
N THR A 383 3.82 33.99 -21.45
CA THR A 383 4.41 33.38 -22.65
C THR A 383 5.92 33.29 -22.46
N PHE A 384 6.47 32.12 -22.73
CA PHE A 384 7.89 31.84 -22.63
C PHE A 384 8.48 31.73 -24.03
N LEU A 385 9.59 32.41 -24.25
CA LEU A 385 10.42 32.30 -25.45
C LEU A 385 11.63 31.45 -25.09
N ALA A 386 11.92 30.41 -25.88
CA ALA A 386 13.14 29.64 -25.76
C ALA A 386 13.99 29.81 -27.02
N THR A 387 15.27 30.09 -26.84
CA THR A 387 16.26 30.22 -27.92
C THR A 387 17.27 29.08 -27.80
N ALA A 388 17.22 28.15 -28.74
CA ALA A 388 18.16 27.03 -28.83
C ALA A 388 19.41 27.48 -29.61
N ARG A 389 20.61 27.31 -29.04
CA ARG A 389 21.88 27.67 -29.68
C ARG A 389 22.85 26.49 -29.69
N THR A 390 23.55 26.28 -30.80
CA THR A 390 24.71 25.37 -30.86
C THR A 390 26.01 26.16 -30.83
N ARG A 391 27.11 25.54 -30.39
CA ARG A 391 28.46 26.15 -30.43
C ARG A 391 28.94 26.45 -31.85
N THR A 392 28.35 25.79 -32.86
CA THR A 392 28.59 26.01 -34.29
C THR A 392 27.82 27.20 -34.85
N GLY A 393 27.03 27.91 -34.04
CA GLY A 393 26.35 29.14 -34.40
C GLY A 393 24.93 28.97 -34.95
N ARG A 394 24.35 27.76 -34.91
CA ARG A 394 22.94 27.54 -35.28
C ARG A 394 22.03 28.04 -34.17
N VAL A 395 20.95 28.72 -34.54
CA VAL A 395 20.01 29.32 -33.60
C VAL A 395 18.59 29.08 -34.09
N ALA A 396 17.70 28.65 -33.20
CA ALA A 396 16.27 28.59 -33.47
C ALA A 396 15.48 28.99 -32.23
N VAL A 397 14.29 29.52 -32.46
CA VAL A 397 13.45 30.10 -31.41
C VAL A 397 12.09 29.41 -31.39
N GLY A 398 11.50 29.26 -30.21
CA GLY A 398 10.15 28.74 -30.05
C GLY A 398 9.44 29.34 -28.84
N THR A 399 8.13 29.53 -28.98
CA THR A 399 7.27 30.08 -27.92
C THR A 399 6.38 29.00 -27.31
N GLY A 400 5.97 29.20 -26.06
CA GLY A 400 5.01 28.33 -25.40
C GLY A 400 4.46 28.90 -24.09
N ALA A 401 3.38 28.32 -23.57
CA ALA A 401 2.75 28.74 -22.32
C ALA A 401 3.59 28.38 -21.06
N ASN A 402 4.69 27.64 -21.23
CA ASN A 402 5.67 27.34 -20.18
C ASN A 402 7.06 27.07 -20.80
N LYS A 403 8.12 27.12 -19.98
CA LYS A 403 9.51 26.84 -20.44
C LYS A 403 9.64 25.52 -21.20
N LYS A 404 8.91 24.48 -20.80
CA LYS A 404 8.97 23.15 -21.44
C LYS A 404 8.42 23.16 -22.87
N THR A 405 7.25 23.77 -23.07
CA THR A 405 6.60 23.88 -24.38
C THR A 405 7.36 24.81 -25.32
N ALA A 406 7.90 25.92 -24.80
CA ALA A 406 8.78 26.83 -25.53
C ALA A 406 10.07 26.10 -25.98
N ARG A 407 10.71 25.36 -25.08
CA ARG A 407 11.91 24.55 -25.38
C ARG A 407 11.64 23.50 -26.46
N ALA A 408 10.52 22.79 -26.35
CA ALA A 408 10.11 21.80 -27.34
C ALA A 408 9.86 22.43 -28.71
N ALA A 409 9.25 23.63 -28.75
CA ALA A 409 9.04 24.39 -29.98
C ALA A 409 10.36 24.88 -30.59
N ALA A 410 11.29 25.39 -29.79
CA ALA A 410 12.62 25.82 -30.25
C ALA A 410 13.44 24.65 -30.78
N SER A 411 13.35 23.49 -30.12
CA SER A 411 14.01 22.25 -30.55
C SER A 411 13.45 21.73 -31.88
N ARG A 412 12.12 21.83 -32.06
CA ARG A 412 11.45 21.52 -33.34
C ARG A 412 11.89 22.46 -34.45
N ALA A 413 11.92 23.77 -34.18
CA ALA A 413 12.40 24.77 -35.13
C ALA A 413 13.86 24.49 -35.52
N LEU A 414 14.73 24.18 -34.55
CA LEU A 414 16.14 23.87 -34.82
C LEU A 414 16.31 22.63 -35.70
N LEU A 415 15.56 21.57 -35.44
CA LEU A 415 15.59 20.34 -36.24
C LEU A 415 15.05 20.53 -37.66
N ARG A 416 14.06 21.41 -37.83
CA ARG A 416 13.47 21.73 -39.14
C ARG A 416 14.34 22.65 -39.96
N ASP A 417 14.88 23.71 -39.33
CA ASP A 417 15.66 24.75 -40.00
C ASP A 417 17.10 24.29 -40.27
N HIS A 418 17.59 23.32 -39.50
CA HIS A 418 18.88 22.66 -39.69
C HIS A 418 18.72 21.13 -39.72
N PRO A 419 18.14 20.60 -40.81
CA PRO A 419 18.02 19.16 -40.99
C PRO A 419 19.43 18.55 -41.04
N PRO A 420 19.64 17.36 -40.46
CA PRO A 420 20.96 16.76 -40.36
C PRO A 420 21.60 16.60 -41.75
N THR A 421 22.67 17.37 -42.00
CA THR A 421 23.51 17.24 -43.19
C THR A 421 24.44 16.04 -42.98
N ASP A 422 23.92 14.87 -43.34
CA ASP A 422 24.58 13.58 -43.59
C ASP A 422 23.71 12.44 -43.07
N ALA A 423 22.89 11.88 -43.98
CA ALA A 423 22.33 10.54 -43.87
C ALA A 423 23.43 9.45 -44.03
N LYS A 424 24.56 9.62 -43.34
CA LYS A 424 25.47 8.53 -42.98
C LYS A 424 25.55 8.51 -41.47
N VAL A 425 24.61 7.74 -40.92
CA VAL A 425 24.61 7.19 -39.57
C VAL A 425 26.05 6.97 -39.11
N SER A 426 26.46 7.71 -38.08
CA SER A 426 27.70 7.52 -37.34
C SER A 426 27.61 6.19 -36.59
N ALA A 427 27.73 5.09 -37.34
CA ALA A 427 28.22 3.82 -36.85
C ALA A 427 29.70 4.03 -36.46
N ALA A 428 29.92 4.52 -35.25
CA ALA A 428 31.18 4.28 -34.56
C ALA A 428 31.22 2.78 -34.21
N THR A 429 31.57 1.99 -35.20
CA THR A 429 31.88 0.57 -35.09
C THR A 429 33.11 0.45 -34.19
N ARG A 430 32.90 0.08 -32.92
CA ARG A 430 33.87 -0.79 -32.24
C ARG A 430 33.79 -2.14 -32.95
N PRO A 431 34.90 -2.73 -33.44
CA PRO A 431 34.85 -4.06 -34.03
C PRO A 431 34.52 -5.06 -32.92
N GLY A 432 33.35 -5.70 -32.98
CA GLY A 432 32.98 -6.75 -32.03
C GLY A 432 31.48 -6.96 -31.76
N ALA A 433 30.57 -6.19 -32.36
CA ALA A 433 29.13 -6.45 -32.24
C ALA A 433 28.60 -7.08 -33.54
N ALA A 434 28.48 -8.41 -33.54
CA ALA A 434 27.86 -9.16 -34.62
C ALA A 434 26.37 -8.80 -34.73
N ALA A 435 26.03 -7.91 -35.66
CA ALA A 435 24.71 -7.85 -36.25
C ALA A 435 24.71 -8.74 -37.49
N THR A 436 23.82 -9.73 -37.55
CA THR A 436 22.80 -9.95 -38.61
C THR A 436 22.37 -11.42 -38.72
N ALA A 437 21.12 -11.69 -38.34
CA ALA A 437 20.28 -12.67 -39.01
C ALA A 437 18.85 -12.11 -39.05
N GLY A 438 18.29 -11.96 -40.25
CA GLY A 438 16.91 -11.54 -40.51
C GLY A 438 15.87 -12.65 -40.23
N PRO A 439 14.56 -12.37 -40.38
CA PRO A 439 13.56 -12.57 -39.34
C PRO A 439 12.61 -13.75 -39.55
N THR A 440 12.10 -14.34 -38.45
CA THR A 440 10.72 -14.86 -38.22
C THR A 440 10.70 -15.84 -37.06
N GLU A 441 11.74 -16.64 -36.89
CA GLU A 441 11.69 -17.75 -35.96
C GLU A 441 11.85 -17.32 -34.47
N PRO A 442 11.20 -18.03 -33.54
CA PRO A 442 11.25 -17.73 -32.10
C PRO A 442 12.63 -18.05 -31.48
N PRO A 443 12.96 -17.44 -30.32
CA PRO A 443 14.15 -17.80 -29.55
C PRO A 443 14.12 -19.28 -29.16
N ARG A 444 15.29 -19.91 -29.04
CA ARG A 444 15.44 -21.33 -28.68
C ARG A 444 16.33 -21.48 -27.46
N SER A 445 16.22 -22.59 -26.73
CA SER A 445 17.14 -22.86 -25.62
C SER A 445 18.58 -23.02 -26.08
N TYR A 446 19.53 -22.67 -25.22
CA TYR A 446 20.95 -22.96 -25.45
C TYR A 446 21.19 -24.47 -25.49
N ARG A 447 22.03 -24.93 -26.42
CA ARG A 447 22.37 -26.36 -26.57
C ARG A 447 23.12 -26.92 -25.35
N THR A 448 23.94 -26.09 -24.69
CA THR A 448 24.73 -26.43 -23.52
C THR A 448 24.51 -25.37 -22.45
N ALA A 449 23.36 -25.44 -21.77
CA ALA A 449 23.08 -24.60 -20.61
C ALA A 449 23.52 -25.31 -19.33
N HIS A 450 23.86 -24.53 -18.30
CA HIS A 450 24.12 -25.06 -16.96
C HIS A 450 22.86 -25.76 -16.41
N PRO A 451 22.98 -26.89 -15.68
CA PRO A 451 21.82 -27.61 -15.13
C PRO A 451 20.86 -26.73 -14.33
N ALA A 452 21.39 -25.84 -13.48
CA ALA A 452 20.57 -24.89 -12.71
C ALA A 452 19.67 -23.99 -13.58
N HIS A 453 20.16 -23.56 -14.76
CA HIS A 453 19.34 -22.79 -15.69
C HIS A 453 18.23 -23.65 -16.31
N GLN A 454 18.53 -24.91 -16.66
CA GLN A 454 17.55 -25.83 -17.22
C GLN A 454 16.44 -26.14 -16.21
N ASP A 455 16.80 -26.36 -14.95
CA ASP A 455 15.87 -26.60 -13.85
C ASP A 455 15.00 -25.37 -13.58
N ALA A 456 15.60 -24.17 -13.52
CA ALA A 456 14.83 -22.93 -13.37
C ALA A 456 13.83 -22.72 -14.51
N VAL A 457 14.23 -22.94 -15.77
CA VAL A 457 13.31 -22.85 -16.92
C VAL A 457 12.20 -23.92 -16.83
N ALA A 458 12.52 -25.15 -16.42
CA ALA A 458 11.52 -26.21 -16.28
C ALA A 458 10.46 -25.88 -15.22
N ASP A 459 10.88 -25.32 -14.08
CA ASP A 459 9.97 -25.00 -13.00
C ASP A 459 9.11 -23.77 -13.32
N LEU A 460 9.67 -22.78 -14.02
CA LEU A 460 8.88 -21.66 -14.54
C LEU A 460 7.86 -22.10 -15.60
N LEU A 461 8.22 -23.07 -16.45
CA LEU A 461 7.25 -23.67 -17.38
C LEU A 461 6.09 -24.34 -16.63
N ALA A 462 6.40 -25.12 -15.60
CA ALA A 462 5.39 -25.79 -14.79
C ALA A 462 4.51 -24.79 -14.04
N MET A 463 5.13 -23.82 -13.35
CA MET A 463 4.45 -22.83 -12.52
C MET A 463 3.48 -21.97 -13.33
N PHE A 464 3.85 -21.54 -14.55
CA PHE A 464 3.00 -20.73 -15.41
C PHE A 464 2.13 -21.54 -16.38
N GLU A 465 2.08 -22.87 -16.28
CA GLU A 465 1.37 -23.80 -17.19
C GLU A 465 1.76 -23.66 -18.67
N LEU A 466 3.02 -23.31 -18.92
CA LEU A 466 3.57 -23.05 -20.25
C LEU A 466 4.05 -24.34 -20.92
N SER A 467 3.82 -24.45 -22.23
CA SER A 467 4.23 -25.59 -23.03
C SER A 467 4.82 -25.18 -24.39
N GLY A 468 5.63 -26.07 -24.96
CA GLY A 468 6.25 -25.90 -26.27
C GLY A 468 7.60 -25.17 -26.27
N ASP A 469 8.34 -25.35 -27.38
CA ASP A 469 9.70 -24.84 -27.53
C ASP A 469 9.79 -23.32 -27.56
N GLN A 470 8.73 -22.65 -28.05
CA GLN A 470 8.68 -21.19 -28.08
C GLN A 470 8.59 -20.60 -26.67
N ALA A 471 7.74 -21.15 -25.79
CA ALA A 471 7.64 -20.68 -24.41
C ALA A 471 8.93 -20.95 -23.64
N ARG A 472 9.53 -22.14 -23.83
CA ARG A 472 10.84 -22.48 -23.28
C ARG A 472 11.93 -21.51 -23.75
N GLY A 473 11.96 -21.19 -25.05
CA GLY A 473 12.91 -20.25 -25.62
C GLY A 473 12.74 -18.83 -25.08
N LEU A 474 11.51 -18.37 -24.86
CA LEU A 474 11.22 -17.07 -24.25
C LEU A 474 11.63 -17.02 -22.77
N LEU A 475 11.42 -18.09 -22.01
CA LEU A 475 11.89 -18.17 -20.61
C LEU A 475 13.42 -18.25 -20.54
N THR A 476 14.07 -18.98 -21.45
CA THR A 476 15.53 -18.90 -21.60
C THR A 476 15.97 -17.46 -21.86
N GLN A 477 15.29 -16.72 -22.74
CA GLN A 477 15.58 -15.31 -23.00
C GLN A 477 15.36 -14.44 -21.75
N ALA A 478 14.27 -14.66 -21.02
CA ALA A 478 13.93 -13.93 -19.80
C ALA A 478 15.02 -14.06 -18.71
N LEU A 479 15.66 -15.23 -18.65
CA LEU A 479 16.76 -15.53 -17.75
C LEU A 479 18.15 -15.26 -18.35
N THR A 480 18.24 -14.55 -19.48
CA THR A 480 19.52 -14.21 -20.12
C THR A 480 19.83 -12.73 -19.94
N HIS A 481 20.86 -12.42 -19.16
CA HIS A 481 21.32 -11.04 -18.96
C HIS A 481 22.23 -10.56 -20.11
N SER A 482 22.28 -9.24 -20.33
CA SER A 482 23.09 -8.60 -21.39
C SER A 482 24.57 -8.98 -21.34
N SER A 483 25.15 -9.11 -20.14
CA SER A 483 26.55 -9.53 -19.97
C SER A 483 26.82 -10.95 -20.49
N TYR A 484 25.86 -11.87 -20.33
CA TYR A 484 26.00 -13.22 -20.87
C TYR A 484 25.95 -13.24 -22.39
N VAL A 485 25.05 -12.45 -23.00
CA VAL A 485 24.97 -12.31 -24.46
C VAL A 485 26.27 -11.75 -25.03
N TYR A 486 26.85 -10.76 -24.36
CA TYR A 486 28.11 -10.15 -24.78
C TYR A 486 29.28 -11.14 -24.72
N GLU A 487 29.40 -11.91 -23.63
CA GLU A 487 30.47 -12.91 -23.46
C GLU A 487 30.28 -14.16 -24.32
N ASN A 488 29.03 -14.56 -24.58
CA ASN A 488 28.67 -15.81 -25.26
C ASN A 488 27.96 -15.56 -26.61
N ALA A 489 28.37 -14.51 -27.32
CA ALA A 489 27.73 -14.08 -28.57
C ALA A 489 27.51 -15.20 -29.62
N PRO A 490 28.45 -16.15 -29.84
CA PRO A 490 28.22 -17.28 -30.75
C PRO A 490 27.08 -18.19 -30.30
N ALA A 491 26.99 -18.50 -29.00
CA ALA A 491 25.93 -19.34 -28.44
C ALA A 491 24.57 -18.61 -28.46
N ALA A 492 24.55 -17.31 -28.15
CA ALA A 492 23.36 -16.48 -28.24
C ALA A 492 22.84 -16.41 -29.69
N THR A 493 23.73 -16.20 -30.67
CA THR A 493 23.37 -16.18 -32.08
C THR A 493 22.82 -17.54 -32.55
N ALA A 494 23.48 -18.65 -32.19
CA ALA A 494 23.04 -19.99 -32.55
C ALA A 494 21.68 -20.37 -31.94
N ALA A 495 21.41 -19.91 -30.71
CA ALA A 495 20.15 -20.11 -30.02
C ALA A 495 19.08 -19.05 -30.35
N ARG A 496 19.43 -18.03 -31.18
CA ARG A 496 18.58 -16.87 -31.49
C ARG A 496 18.11 -16.13 -30.24
N GLN A 497 18.97 -16.07 -29.24
CA GLN A 497 18.74 -15.44 -27.97
C GLN A 497 19.20 -13.98 -27.99
N ARG A 498 18.51 -13.17 -27.18
CA ARG A 498 18.85 -11.78 -26.86
C ARG A 498 18.84 -11.61 -25.34
N ASP A 499 19.21 -10.44 -24.86
CA ASP A 499 19.02 -10.11 -23.45
C ASP A 499 17.52 -9.97 -23.09
N ASN A 500 17.27 -9.92 -21.79
CA ASN A 500 15.94 -9.88 -21.21
C ASN A 500 15.30 -8.47 -21.21
N GLN A 501 16.00 -7.39 -21.60
CA GLN A 501 15.52 -6.01 -21.36
C GLN A 501 14.19 -5.69 -22.07
N LEU A 502 14.00 -6.19 -23.30
CA LEU A 502 12.76 -5.99 -24.06
C LEU A 502 11.57 -6.73 -23.41
N LEU A 503 11.83 -7.90 -22.85
CA LEU A 503 10.83 -8.69 -22.12
C LEU A 503 10.55 -8.05 -20.76
N ALA A 504 11.57 -7.57 -20.05
CA ALA A 504 11.43 -6.88 -18.77
C ALA A 504 10.54 -5.63 -18.90
N HIS A 505 10.78 -4.78 -19.91
CA HIS A 505 9.92 -3.62 -20.17
C HIS A 505 8.47 -4.02 -20.50
N HIS A 506 8.26 -5.13 -21.21
CA HIS A 506 6.89 -5.63 -21.44
C HIS A 506 6.26 -6.14 -20.14
N GLY A 507 7.04 -6.87 -19.34
CA GLY A 507 6.63 -7.43 -18.06
C GLY A 507 6.23 -6.39 -17.04
N SER A 508 6.95 -5.26 -16.98
CA SER A 508 6.62 -4.17 -16.07
C SER A 508 5.25 -3.55 -16.41
N VAL A 509 4.92 -3.42 -17.70
CA VAL A 509 3.60 -2.95 -18.16
C VAL A 509 2.49 -3.97 -17.82
N VAL A 510 2.77 -5.27 -17.97
CA VAL A 510 1.84 -6.34 -17.58
C VAL A 510 1.61 -6.37 -16.07
N LEU A 511 2.66 -6.27 -15.26
CA LEU A 511 2.57 -6.24 -13.79
C LEU A 511 1.80 -5.02 -13.29
N ASP A 512 2.03 -3.83 -13.85
CA ASP A 512 1.26 -2.61 -13.53
C ASP A 512 -0.23 -2.77 -13.88
N HIS A 513 -0.54 -3.47 -14.97
CA HIS A 513 -1.93 -3.79 -15.33
C HIS A 513 -2.57 -4.78 -14.35
N LEU A 514 -1.88 -5.87 -14.01
CA LEU A 514 -2.35 -6.89 -13.07
C LEU A 514 -2.55 -6.33 -11.66
N SER A 515 -1.63 -5.51 -11.16
CA SER A 515 -1.73 -4.88 -9.84
C SER A 515 -2.91 -3.91 -9.79
N THR A 516 -3.04 -3.06 -10.82
CA THR A 516 -4.14 -2.11 -10.95
C THR A 516 -5.50 -2.80 -10.99
N LEU A 517 -5.64 -3.88 -11.78
CA LEU A 517 -6.88 -4.65 -11.88
C LEU A 517 -7.23 -5.30 -10.54
N THR A 518 -6.26 -5.94 -9.89
CA THR A 518 -6.45 -6.64 -8.61
C THR A 518 -6.90 -5.67 -7.53
N LYS A 519 -6.22 -4.52 -7.39
CA LYS A 519 -6.58 -3.46 -6.44
C LYS A 519 -7.97 -2.88 -6.74
N THR A 520 -8.26 -2.57 -8.00
CA THR A 520 -9.55 -1.97 -8.39
C THR A 520 -10.71 -2.91 -8.10
N ARG A 521 -10.60 -4.20 -8.43
CA ARG A 521 -11.64 -5.18 -8.10
C ARG A 521 -11.86 -5.30 -6.60
N ARG A 522 -10.77 -5.50 -5.83
CA ARG A 522 -10.85 -5.65 -4.36
C ARG A 522 -11.64 -4.52 -3.71
N VAL A 523 -11.34 -3.27 -4.06
CA VAL A 523 -12.03 -2.10 -3.49
C VAL A 523 -13.51 -2.05 -3.91
N LEU A 524 -13.80 -2.25 -5.20
CA LEU A 524 -15.16 -2.07 -5.75
C LEU A 524 -16.11 -3.24 -5.46
N VAL A 525 -15.61 -4.33 -4.86
CA VAL A 525 -16.44 -5.40 -4.27
C VAL A 525 -17.03 -4.95 -2.92
N HIS A 526 -16.34 -4.08 -2.19
CA HIS A 526 -16.74 -3.65 -0.83
C HIS A 526 -17.50 -2.33 -0.80
N GLY A 527 -17.46 -1.53 -1.88
CA GLY A 527 -18.27 -0.32 -1.97
C GLY A 527 -17.93 0.59 -3.13
N LEU A 528 -18.79 1.60 -3.33
CA LEU A 528 -18.59 2.66 -4.32
C LEU A 528 -18.17 3.99 -3.68
N VAL A 529 -17.90 4.00 -2.38
CA VAL A 529 -17.46 5.19 -1.64
C VAL A 529 -16.12 4.91 -0.92
N PRO A 530 -15.08 4.47 -1.65
CA PRO A 530 -13.79 4.25 -1.02
C PRO A 530 -13.20 5.57 -0.53
N ASP A 531 -12.38 5.50 0.50
CA ASP A 531 -11.54 6.64 0.91
C ASP A 531 -10.33 6.84 -0.02
N GLU A 532 -9.54 7.89 0.22
CA GLU A 532 -8.39 8.24 -0.63
C GLU A 532 -7.26 7.20 -0.60
N ASP A 533 -7.12 6.46 0.49
CA ASP A 533 -6.06 5.48 0.68
C ASP A 533 -6.51 4.12 0.11
N GLU A 534 -7.78 3.76 0.28
CA GLU A 534 -8.42 2.63 -0.40
C GLU A 534 -8.38 2.78 -1.93
N ALA A 535 -8.71 3.95 -2.47
CA ALA A 535 -8.76 4.18 -3.91
C ALA A 535 -7.37 4.36 -4.57
N ARG A 536 -6.30 4.46 -3.78
CA ARG A 536 -4.95 4.71 -4.27
C ARG A 536 -4.39 3.49 -4.99
N ILE A 537 -3.86 3.71 -6.19
CA ILE A 537 -3.23 2.66 -7.01
C ILE A 537 -1.80 3.08 -7.32
N HIS A 538 -0.83 2.31 -6.80
CA HIS A 538 0.59 2.51 -7.04
C HIS A 538 1.10 1.60 -8.16
N THR A 539 2.04 2.12 -8.96
CA THR A 539 2.86 1.27 -9.83
C THR A 539 3.80 0.44 -8.94
N PRO A 540 3.96 -0.88 -9.17
CA PRO A 540 4.89 -1.70 -8.39
C PRO A 540 6.31 -1.12 -8.39
N ALA A 541 6.93 -1.02 -7.22
CA ALA A 541 8.30 -0.52 -7.10
C ALA A 541 9.32 -1.59 -7.54
N ASN A 542 10.57 -1.16 -7.74
CA ASN A 542 11.65 -2.10 -8.10
C ASN A 542 11.89 -3.13 -6.97
N GLU A 543 11.85 -2.70 -5.71
CA GLU A 543 11.97 -3.58 -4.54
C GLU A 543 10.87 -4.64 -4.50
N ASP A 544 9.63 -4.27 -4.80
CA ASP A 544 8.52 -5.23 -4.93
C ASP A 544 8.80 -6.26 -6.01
N THR A 545 9.35 -5.81 -7.13
CA THR A 545 9.69 -6.67 -8.27
C THR A 545 10.88 -7.60 -7.94
N VAL A 546 11.86 -7.14 -7.15
CA VAL A 546 12.95 -8.00 -6.63
C VAL A 546 12.37 -9.10 -5.75
N ARG A 547 11.38 -8.79 -4.88
CA ARG A 547 10.70 -9.78 -4.04
C ARG A 547 9.95 -10.82 -4.88
N LEU A 548 9.26 -10.39 -5.94
CA LEU A 548 8.68 -11.33 -6.91
C LEU A 548 9.77 -12.20 -7.55
N GLY A 549 10.91 -11.63 -7.90
CA GLY A 549 12.06 -12.38 -8.44
C GLY A 549 12.63 -13.41 -7.47
N ALA A 550 12.66 -13.11 -6.18
CA ALA A 550 13.04 -14.05 -5.14
C ALA A 550 12.01 -15.19 -5.01
N ALA A 551 10.72 -14.85 -4.96
CA ALA A 551 9.63 -15.83 -4.86
C ALA A 551 9.56 -16.77 -6.09
N LEU A 552 9.92 -16.26 -7.27
CA LEU A 552 10.06 -17.03 -8.52
C LEU A 552 11.42 -17.74 -8.66
N ALA A 553 12.31 -17.64 -7.68
CA ALA A 553 13.67 -18.20 -7.69
C ALA A 553 14.50 -17.82 -8.93
N ILE A 554 14.33 -16.59 -9.44
CA ILE A 554 14.94 -16.13 -10.70
C ILE A 554 16.46 -16.20 -10.65
N ALA A 555 17.08 -15.78 -9.54
CA ALA A 555 18.53 -15.64 -9.41
C ALA A 555 19.31 -16.95 -9.64
N GLU A 556 18.70 -18.11 -9.37
CA GLU A 556 19.32 -19.43 -9.58
C GLU A 556 19.43 -19.79 -11.07
N GLY A 557 18.53 -19.26 -11.89
CA GLY A 557 18.43 -19.55 -13.31
C GLY A 557 19.05 -18.49 -14.23
N VAL A 558 19.40 -17.31 -13.72
CA VAL A 558 19.93 -16.22 -14.56
C VAL A 558 21.33 -16.58 -15.10
N LEU A 559 21.47 -16.48 -16.42
CA LEU A 559 22.74 -16.53 -17.12
C LEU A 559 23.36 -15.13 -17.14
N ALA A 560 24.50 -14.97 -16.48
CA ALA A 560 25.26 -13.74 -16.40
C ALA A 560 26.77 -13.99 -16.66
N GLY A 561 27.49 -12.96 -17.10
CA GLY A 561 28.91 -13.02 -17.41
C GLY A 561 29.87 -13.08 -16.20
N HIS A 562 31.14 -13.42 -16.43
CA HIS A 562 32.21 -13.52 -15.42
C HIS A 562 32.54 -12.16 -14.80
N GLY A 563 31.83 -11.80 -13.74
CA GLY A 563 31.96 -10.51 -13.03
C GLY A 563 30.63 -9.94 -12.54
N ALA A 564 29.53 -10.46 -13.06
CA ALA A 564 28.16 -10.08 -12.68
C ALA A 564 27.62 -10.80 -11.44
N ASP A 565 28.38 -11.72 -10.84
CA ASP A 565 27.94 -12.50 -9.67
C ASP A 565 27.56 -11.63 -8.46
N LYS A 566 28.19 -10.45 -8.32
CA LYS A 566 27.87 -9.48 -7.26
C LYS A 566 26.56 -8.70 -7.50
N GLN A 567 25.96 -8.79 -8.69
CA GLN A 567 24.75 -8.04 -9.09
C GLN A 567 23.52 -8.93 -9.33
N ARG A 568 23.59 -10.24 -9.01
CA ARG A 568 22.49 -11.19 -9.28
C ARG A 568 21.16 -10.81 -8.62
N ILE A 569 21.17 -10.15 -7.47
CA ILE A 569 19.96 -9.66 -6.79
C ILE A 569 19.28 -8.55 -7.63
N GLY A 570 20.05 -7.62 -8.20
CA GLY A 570 19.52 -6.58 -9.08
C GLY A 570 18.96 -7.13 -10.41
N MET A 571 19.50 -8.26 -10.88
CA MET A 571 19.03 -8.95 -12.09
C MET A 571 17.72 -9.72 -11.90
N ALA A 572 17.32 -9.97 -10.64
CA ALA A 572 16.11 -10.73 -10.33
C ALA A 572 14.83 -9.97 -10.72
N ALA A 573 14.80 -8.64 -10.59
CA ALA A 573 13.64 -7.83 -10.97
C ALA A 573 13.37 -7.87 -12.48
N ASP A 574 14.39 -7.60 -13.30
CA ASP A 574 14.29 -7.67 -14.76
C ASP A 574 13.93 -9.09 -15.22
N GLY A 575 14.51 -10.11 -14.59
CA GLY A 575 14.17 -11.51 -14.86
C GLY A 575 12.71 -11.85 -14.52
N ALA A 576 12.21 -11.39 -13.37
CA ALA A 576 10.82 -11.60 -12.96
C ALA A 576 9.83 -10.95 -13.94
N GLN A 577 10.07 -9.68 -14.29
CA GLN A 577 9.29 -8.99 -15.31
C GLN A 577 9.35 -9.73 -16.64
N ALA A 578 10.53 -10.14 -17.09
CA ALA A 578 10.70 -10.83 -18.35
C ALA A 578 10.00 -12.20 -18.38
N VAL A 579 9.96 -12.93 -17.27
CA VAL A 579 9.22 -14.18 -17.12
C VAL A 579 7.71 -13.94 -17.22
N VAL A 580 7.19 -12.92 -16.51
CA VAL A 580 5.77 -12.55 -16.60
C VAL A 580 5.40 -12.12 -18.02
N ALA A 581 6.29 -11.42 -18.74
CA ALA A 581 6.09 -11.09 -20.14
C ALA A 581 6.09 -12.32 -21.05
N ALA A 582 6.95 -13.30 -20.80
CA ALA A 582 6.96 -14.57 -21.55
C ALA A 582 5.65 -15.34 -21.33
N ALA A 583 5.18 -15.41 -20.09
CA ALA A 583 3.91 -16.02 -19.75
C ALA A 583 2.72 -15.27 -20.38
N TRP A 584 2.73 -13.94 -20.34
CA TRP A 584 1.72 -13.10 -20.99
C TRP A 584 1.70 -13.28 -22.50
N ARG A 585 2.87 -13.39 -23.16
CA ARG A 585 2.92 -13.64 -24.61
C ARG A 585 2.39 -15.02 -25.01
N ALA A 586 2.52 -16.02 -24.14
CA ALA A 586 2.05 -17.37 -24.39
C ALA A 586 0.55 -17.56 -24.08
N HIS A 587 0.06 -16.92 -23.01
CA HIS A 587 -1.30 -17.13 -22.49
C HIS A 587 -2.23 -15.93 -22.66
N GLY A 588 -1.70 -14.76 -23.01
CA GLY A 588 -2.43 -13.52 -23.12
C GLY A 588 -3.25 -13.22 -21.85
N PRO A 589 -4.52 -12.80 -22.00
CA PRO A 589 -5.35 -12.40 -20.87
C PRO A 589 -5.77 -13.56 -19.95
N ARG A 590 -5.36 -14.82 -20.21
CA ARG A 590 -5.61 -15.93 -19.27
C ARG A 590 -4.98 -15.65 -17.90
N LEU A 591 -3.84 -14.94 -17.83
CA LEU A 591 -3.23 -14.51 -16.56
C LEU A 591 -4.13 -13.58 -15.71
N LEU A 592 -5.17 -12.98 -16.30
CA LEU A 592 -6.18 -12.21 -15.57
C LEU A 592 -7.14 -13.10 -14.77
N ARG A 593 -7.24 -14.39 -15.10
CA ARG A 593 -8.23 -15.33 -14.55
C ARG A 593 -7.59 -16.57 -13.93
N ARG A 594 -6.40 -16.96 -14.37
CA ARG A 594 -5.67 -18.12 -13.88
C ARG A 594 -4.18 -17.83 -13.87
N ARG A 595 -3.56 -17.91 -12.71
CA ARG A 595 -2.15 -17.52 -12.50
C ARG A 595 -1.51 -18.30 -11.34
N PRO A 596 -0.17 -18.37 -11.27
CA PRO A 596 0.51 -19.02 -10.16
C PRO A 596 0.16 -18.38 -8.81
N VAL A 597 0.07 -19.18 -7.74
CA VAL A 597 -0.19 -18.69 -6.38
C VAL A 597 0.85 -17.65 -5.96
N VAL A 598 2.13 -17.88 -6.27
CA VAL A 598 3.23 -16.95 -6.01
C VAL A 598 2.98 -15.55 -6.60
N LEU A 599 2.42 -15.46 -7.81
CA LEU A 599 2.10 -14.18 -8.44
C LEU A 599 0.84 -13.56 -7.84
N ASP A 600 -0.14 -14.38 -7.45
CA ASP A 600 -1.39 -13.95 -6.82
C ASP A 600 -1.16 -13.34 -5.44
N ASP A 601 -0.37 -14.02 -4.61
CA ASP A 601 0.00 -13.58 -3.27
C ASP A 601 0.78 -12.26 -3.34
N TRP A 602 1.78 -12.17 -4.22
CA TRP A 602 2.53 -10.93 -4.46
C TRP A 602 1.60 -9.75 -4.84
N LEU A 603 0.65 -9.97 -5.76
CA LEU A 603 -0.31 -8.92 -6.17
C LEU A 603 -1.23 -8.48 -5.02
N THR A 604 -1.56 -9.40 -4.12
CA THR A 604 -2.41 -9.13 -2.96
C THR A 604 -1.64 -8.32 -1.91
N GLU A 605 -0.36 -8.62 -1.71
CA GLU A 605 0.52 -7.98 -0.72
C GLU A 605 0.95 -6.54 -1.05
N LEU A 606 0.98 -6.16 -2.34
CA LEU A 606 1.36 -4.81 -2.80
C LEU A 606 0.60 -3.67 -2.10
N GLU A 607 -0.57 -3.95 -1.53
CA GLU A 607 -1.44 -2.98 -0.87
C GLU A 607 -0.85 -2.35 0.41
N HIS A 608 0.14 -3.00 1.03
CA HIS A 608 0.60 -2.64 2.37
C HIS A 608 1.85 -1.74 2.39
N ARG A 609 2.39 -1.36 1.22
CA ARG A 609 3.66 -0.63 1.15
C ARG A 609 3.53 0.64 0.31
N HIS A 610 3.53 1.77 1.00
CA HIS A 610 3.56 3.10 0.38
C HIS A 610 5.02 3.58 0.29
N ASP A 611 5.37 4.30 -0.78
CA ASP A 611 6.66 4.97 -0.83
C ASP A 611 6.80 5.94 0.37
N PRO A 612 7.91 5.89 1.12
CA PRO A 612 8.03 6.62 2.39
C PRO A 612 7.88 8.13 2.23
N THR A 613 8.37 8.69 1.12
CA THR A 613 8.25 10.13 0.84
C THR A 613 6.81 10.52 0.52
N THR A 614 6.04 9.61 -0.07
CA THR A 614 4.60 9.82 -0.34
C THR A 614 3.80 9.84 0.97
N VAL A 615 4.10 8.92 1.90
CA VAL A 615 3.47 8.93 3.25
C VAL A 615 3.87 10.20 4.00
N LEU A 616 5.14 10.59 3.95
CA LEU A 616 5.62 11.82 4.58
C LEU A 616 4.91 13.07 4.03
N ASN A 617 4.69 13.14 2.72
CA ASN A 617 3.95 14.23 2.09
C ASN A 617 2.50 14.33 2.60
N TYR A 618 1.86 13.19 2.82
CA TYR A 618 0.53 13.14 3.42
C TYR A 618 0.54 13.63 4.85
N LEU A 619 1.50 13.18 5.66
CA LEU A 619 1.65 13.64 7.05
C LEU A 619 1.90 15.14 7.12
N ALA A 620 2.76 15.67 6.25
CA ALA A 620 3.03 17.09 6.17
C ALA A 620 1.74 17.87 5.82
N SER A 621 1.00 17.43 4.80
CA SER A 621 -0.28 18.05 4.45
C SER A 621 -1.32 17.95 5.57
N ALA A 622 -1.37 16.83 6.30
CA ALA A 622 -2.32 16.60 7.39
C ALA A 622 -2.04 17.53 8.57
N PHE A 623 -0.76 17.71 8.92
CA PHE A 623 -0.35 18.52 10.07
C PHE A 623 -0.11 19.99 9.72
N GLY A 624 -0.40 20.41 8.47
CA GLY A 624 -0.14 21.78 8.02
C GLY A 624 1.35 22.14 8.01
N MET A 625 2.20 21.16 7.77
CA MET A 625 3.65 21.31 7.64
C MET A 625 4.07 21.32 6.17
N THR A 626 5.27 21.84 5.95
CA THR A 626 6.04 21.69 4.72
C THR A 626 7.33 20.94 5.03
N TYR A 627 7.95 20.35 4.02
CA TYR A 627 9.23 19.70 4.20
C TYR A 627 10.13 19.88 2.97
N THR A 628 11.43 19.83 3.21
CA THR A 628 12.46 19.82 2.17
C THR A 628 13.53 18.78 2.51
N PHE A 629 14.24 18.31 1.49
CA PHE A 629 15.44 17.49 1.66
C PHE A 629 16.68 18.34 1.34
N GLU A 630 17.65 18.31 2.24
CA GLU A 630 18.98 18.88 2.02
C GLU A 630 19.98 17.74 1.80
N HIS A 631 20.76 17.81 0.71
CA HIS A 631 21.68 16.74 0.33
C HIS A 631 23.12 17.12 0.58
N GLN A 632 23.89 16.22 1.18
CA GLN A 632 25.35 16.29 1.22
C GLN A 632 25.95 15.16 0.39
N LEU A 633 26.89 15.51 -0.49
CA LEU A 633 27.58 14.58 -1.37
C LEU A 633 28.93 14.19 -0.78
N THR A 634 29.19 12.88 -0.70
CA THR A 634 30.50 12.34 -0.32
C THR A 634 30.92 11.21 -1.26
N GLY A 635 32.22 11.02 -1.48
CA GLY A 635 32.76 9.92 -2.30
C GLY A 635 33.31 10.34 -3.69
N LEU A 636 33.83 9.36 -4.43
CA LEU A 636 34.34 9.54 -5.81
C LEU A 636 33.18 9.58 -6.80
N ASP A 637 33.35 10.20 -7.98
CA ASP A 637 32.26 10.40 -8.97
C ASP A 637 31.50 9.13 -9.39
N HIS A 638 32.12 7.96 -9.30
CA HIS A 638 31.52 6.67 -9.65
C HIS A 638 31.07 5.85 -8.42
N MET A 639 31.24 6.38 -7.20
CA MET A 639 30.83 5.80 -5.92
C MET A 639 30.37 6.91 -4.96
N GLN A 640 29.47 7.75 -5.45
CA GLN A 640 28.90 8.83 -4.66
C GLN A 640 27.92 8.26 -3.62
N SER A 641 28.01 8.76 -2.40
CA SER A 641 27.08 8.52 -1.30
C SER A 641 26.39 9.85 -0.97
N PHE A 642 25.05 9.84 -0.96
CA PHE A 642 24.25 11.00 -0.62
C PHE A 642 23.73 10.83 0.81
N THR A 643 24.05 11.79 1.67
CA THR A 643 23.35 11.95 2.95
C THR A 643 22.18 12.88 2.71
N SER A 644 20.97 12.47 3.08
CA SER A 644 19.80 13.34 3.05
C SER A 644 19.40 13.76 4.46
N THR A 645 19.20 15.06 4.64
CA THR A 645 18.62 15.65 5.84
C THR A 645 17.21 16.10 5.51
N LEU A 646 16.22 15.49 6.15
CA LEU A 646 14.85 15.94 6.12
C LEU A 646 14.70 17.17 7.02
N VAL A 647 14.14 18.24 6.48
CA VAL A 647 13.82 19.48 7.19
C VAL A 647 12.32 19.67 7.17
N LEU A 648 11.69 19.52 8.32
CA LEU A 648 10.27 19.78 8.54
C LEU A 648 10.08 21.24 8.99
N CYS A 649 9.05 21.91 8.48
CA CYS A 649 8.67 23.26 8.88
C CYS A 649 7.16 23.34 9.11
N ASP A 650 6.72 23.79 10.29
CA ASP A 650 5.31 23.86 10.63
C ASP A 650 4.70 25.23 10.32
N ALA A 651 3.37 25.35 10.49
CA ALA A 651 2.64 26.58 10.23
C ALA A 651 3.08 27.80 11.08
N ARG A 652 3.79 27.56 12.20
CA ARG A 652 4.36 28.62 13.05
C ARG A 652 5.82 28.93 12.72
N GLY A 653 6.38 28.31 11.68
CA GLY A 653 7.75 28.50 11.23
C GLY A 653 8.80 27.78 12.07
N ARG A 654 8.41 26.86 12.97
CA ARG A 654 9.37 26.05 13.72
C ARG A 654 9.90 24.94 12.81
N THR A 655 11.19 24.67 12.93
CA THR A 655 11.87 23.68 12.09
C THR A 655 12.40 22.52 12.91
N GLN A 656 12.32 21.32 12.35
CA GLN A 656 12.90 20.11 12.91
C GLN A 656 13.68 19.38 11.83
N ARG A 657 14.88 18.90 12.17
CA ARG A 657 15.79 18.27 11.21
C ARG A 657 16.03 16.82 11.61
N TRP A 658 15.94 15.91 10.65
CA TRP A 658 16.27 14.50 10.81
C TRP A 658 17.28 14.09 9.74
N THR A 659 18.34 13.37 10.12
CA THR A 659 19.39 12.95 9.18
C THR A 659 19.79 11.52 9.48
N VAL A 660 19.86 10.70 8.44
CA VAL A 660 20.28 9.31 8.53
C VAL A 660 21.65 9.17 7.88
N ALA A 661 22.54 8.39 8.50
CA ALA A 661 23.84 8.10 7.92
C ALA A 661 23.65 7.24 6.65
N PRO A 662 24.34 7.53 5.54
CA PRO A 662 24.14 6.80 4.30
C PRO A 662 24.64 5.34 4.44
N GLU A 663 23.80 4.37 4.05
CA GLU A 663 24.15 2.95 3.98
C GLU A 663 24.93 2.60 2.68
N GLY A 664 25.93 3.42 2.34
CA GLY A 664 26.79 3.22 1.17
C GLY A 664 26.39 4.02 -0.08
N PRO A 665 26.94 3.66 -1.27
CA PRO A 665 26.69 4.40 -2.50
C PRO A 665 25.22 4.24 -2.93
N GLY A 666 24.59 5.36 -3.30
CA GLY A 666 23.16 5.42 -3.63
C GLY A 666 22.82 6.69 -4.41
N SER A 667 21.55 6.89 -4.75
CA SER A 667 21.06 8.14 -5.37
C SER A 667 20.49 9.12 -4.33
N LYS A 668 20.26 10.38 -4.72
CA LYS A 668 19.53 11.35 -3.88
C LYS A 668 18.16 10.82 -3.46
N THR A 669 17.46 10.16 -4.38
CA THR A 669 16.13 9.61 -4.14
C THR A 669 16.15 8.47 -3.13
N ASP A 670 17.18 7.62 -3.16
CA ASP A 670 17.31 6.53 -2.19
C ASP A 670 17.59 7.08 -0.77
N ALA A 671 18.43 8.12 -0.69
CA ALA A 671 18.69 8.81 0.57
C ALA A 671 17.44 9.51 1.14
N ASP A 672 16.63 10.15 0.28
CA ASP A 672 15.36 10.79 0.66
C ASP A 672 14.33 9.75 1.16
N ARG A 673 14.26 8.58 0.52
CA ARG A 673 13.41 7.47 0.98
C ARG A 673 13.86 6.91 2.32
N ALA A 674 15.16 6.73 2.52
CA ALA A 674 15.71 6.18 3.75
C ALA A 674 15.41 7.09 4.96
N VAL A 675 15.68 8.40 4.84
CA VAL A 675 15.39 9.36 5.92
C VAL A 675 13.88 9.47 6.19
N ALA A 676 13.04 9.41 5.14
CA ALA A 676 11.60 9.40 5.31
C ALA A 676 11.11 8.11 6.00
N GLN A 677 11.64 6.94 5.60
CA GLN A 677 11.29 5.67 6.22
C GLN A 677 11.68 5.62 7.69
N GLU A 678 12.84 6.14 8.08
CA GLU A 678 13.26 6.16 9.48
C GLU A 678 12.31 7.01 10.35
N VAL A 679 11.89 8.18 9.84
CA VAL A 679 10.88 9.00 10.54
C VAL A 679 9.55 8.26 10.68
N LEU A 680 9.14 7.52 9.65
CA LEU A 680 7.93 6.69 9.71
C LEU A 680 8.08 5.51 10.68
N ASP A 681 9.26 4.91 10.76
CA ASP A 681 9.57 3.82 11.69
C ASP A 681 9.56 4.30 13.15
N ILE A 682 10.06 5.51 13.42
CA ILE A 682 9.99 6.15 14.75
C ILE A 682 8.53 6.42 15.12
N LEU A 683 7.73 6.92 14.18
CA LEU A 683 6.28 7.11 14.35
C LEU A 683 5.53 5.78 14.57
N ALA A 684 6.08 4.69 14.04
CA ALA A 684 5.55 3.34 14.08
C ALA A 684 5.95 2.55 15.34
N ALA A 685 6.88 3.03 16.17
CA ALA A 685 7.31 2.29 17.35
C ALA A 685 6.13 2.09 18.35
N PRO A 686 6.03 0.92 19.02
CA PRO A 686 4.93 0.65 19.95
C PRO A 686 5.06 1.46 21.24
N ALA A 687 3.93 2.01 21.70
CA ALA A 687 3.86 2.98 22.80
C ALA A 687 4.26 2.43 24.18
N ASP A 688 4.18 1.12 24.39
CA ASP A 688 4.46 0.52 25.70
C ASP A 688 5.95 0.55 26.08
N ASP A 689 6.84 0.62 25.09
CA ASP A 689 8.31 0.68 25.27
C ASP A 689 8.90 2.06 24.92
N LEU A 690 8.09 2.98 24.35
CA LEU A 690 8.55 4.20 23.67
C LEU A 690 9.17 5.23 24.63
N VAL A 691 8.52 5.57 25.74
CA VAL A 691 8.96 6.75 26.51
C VAL A 691 10.33 6.56 27.16
N GLU A 692 10.64 5.37 27.64
CA GLU A 692 11.89 5.08 28.35
C GLU A 692 13.03 4.69 27.39
N ALA A 693 12.72 4.17 26.19
CA ALA A 693 13.72 3.72 25.21
C ALA A 693 14.09 4.76 24.14
N LEU A 694 13.30 5.83 23.97
CA LEU A 694 13.58 6.89 23.00
C LEU A 694 14.83 7.70 23.36
N THR A 695 15.68 7.92 22.36
CA THR A 695 16.76 8.89 22.40
C THR A 695 16.22 10.33 22.42
N ASP A 696 17.00 11.28 22.92
CA ASP A 696 16.59 12.70 22.95
C ASP A 696 16.20 13.26 21.56
N PRO A 697 16.90 12.94 20.46
CA PRO A 697 16.49 13.36 19.12
C PRO A 697 15.13 12.81 18.69
N GLU A 698 14.85 11.53 18.93
CA GLU A 698 13.57 10.90 18.56
C GLU A 698 12.42 11.51 19.36
N ARG A 699 12.63 11.73 20.67
CA ARG A 699 11.68 12.44 21.54
C ARG A 699 11.41 13.86 21.03
N GLY A 700 12.45 14.57 20.61
CA GLY A 700 12.36 15.90 20.02
C GLY A 700 11.55 15.92 18.72
N LEU A 701 11.78 14.95 17.83
CA LEU A 701 11.01 14.80 16.59
C LEU A 701 9.54 14.51 16.85
N LEU A 702 9.22 13.56 17.72
CA LEU A 702 7.83 13.23 18.05
C LEU A 702 7.10 14.39 18.73
N THR A 703 7.78 15.09 19.63
CA THR A 703 7.25 16.31 20.28
C THR A 703 6.96 17.41 19.25
N TYR A 704 7.86 17.60 18.27
CA TYR A 704 7.66 18.55 17.19
C TYR A 704 6.44 18.19 16.33
N LEU A 705 6.33 16.93 15.89
CA LEU A 705 5.24 16.47 15.03
C LEU A 705 3.87 16.61 15.72
N LEU A 706 3.79 16.27 17.00
CA LEU A 706 2.58 16.43 17.79
C LEU A 706 2.19 17.91 17.95
N ARG A 707 3.16 18.80 18.18
CA ARG A 707 2.91 20.26 18.24
C ARG A 707 2.45 20.81 16.89
N ALA A 708 3.06 20.37 15.80
CA ALA A 708 2.65 20.77 14.46
C ALA A 708 1.22 20.31 14.16
N GLN A 709 0.87 19.07 14.52
CA GLN A 709 -0.50 18.57 14.41
C GLN A 709 -1.49 19.42 15.21
N LEU A 710 -1.17 19.78 16.46
CA LEU A 710 -2.01 20.64 17.30
C LEU A 710 -2.16 22.06 16.73
N ASP A 711 -1.10 22.62 16.14
CA ASP A 711 -1.14 23.95 15.53
C ASP A 711 -1.86 23.98 14.18
N GLY A 712 -1.91 22.85 13.48
CA GLY A 712 -2.70 22.65 12.28
C GLY A 712 -4.22 22.60 12.52
N LEU A 713 -4.67 22.54 13.78
CA LEU A 713 -6.09 22.44 14.17
C LEU A 713 -6.85 23.78 14.09
N GLY A 714 -6.67 24.57 13.03
CA GLY A 714 -7.45 25.80 12.80
C GLY A 714 -8.97 25.56 12.68
N GLN A 715 -9.71 26.48 12.04
CA GLN A 715 -11.14 26.25 11.74
C GLN A 715 -11.28 25.07 10.74
N THR A 716 -11.43 23.85 11.26
CA THR A 716 -11.60 22.64 10.45
C THR A 716 -12.96 22.63 9.77
N THR A 717 -13.00 22.20 8.51
CA THR A 717 -14.24 21.89 7.78
C THR A 717 -14.78 20.51 8.18
N GLU A 718 -16.06 20.21 7.90
CA GLU A 718 -16.66 18.89 8.16
C GLU A 718 -15.89 17.75 7.46
N ARG A 719 -15.44 17.98 6.22
CA ARG A 719 -14.64 17.02 5.46
C ARG A 719 -13.27 16.76 6.11
N GLN A 720 -12.63 17.79 6.65
CA GLN A 720 -11.37 17.63 7.39
C GLN A 720 -11.59 16.87 8.70
N ARG A 721 -12.65 17.17 9.45
CA ARG A 721 -12.99 16.45 10.69
C ARG A 721 -13.29 14.98 10.46
N THR A 722 -13.99 14.65 9.37
CA THR A 722 -14.22 13.24 8.97
C THR A 722 -12.90 12.50 8.76
N ARG A 723 -11.91 13.14 8.12
CA ARG A 723 -10.57 12.56 7.92
C ARG A 723 -9.78 12.44 9.22
N ILE A 724 -9.86 13.43 10.10
CA ILE A 724 -9.24 13.39 11.44
C ILE A 724 -9.73 12.17 12.22
N VAL A 725 -11.05 11.92 12.20
CA VAL A 725 -11.67 10.74 12.85
C VAL A 725 -11.24 9.44 12.20
N SER A 726 -11.31 9.32 10.87
CA SER A 726 -10.99 8.06 10.19
C SER A 726 -9.54 7.62 10.48
N ARG A 727 -8.65 8.61 10.59
CA ARG A 727 -7.23 8.44 10.90
C ARG A 727 -6.91 8.24 12.38
N GLY A 728 -7.86 8.45 13.28
CA GLY A 728 -7.63 8.41 14.73
C GLY A 728 -6.70 9.51 15.24
N GLU A 729 -6.63 10.63 14.53
CA GLU A 729 -5.78 11.75 14.91
C GLU A 729 -6.21 12.28 16.30
N LEU A 730 -5.25 12.49 17.20
CA LEU A 730 -5.48 12.95 18.57
C LEU A 730 -6.49 12.10 19.36
N GLY A 731 -6.57 10.79 19.09
CA GLY A 731 -7.50 9.90 19.81
C GLY A 731 -8.97 10.19 19.53
N THR A 732 -9.28 10.92 18.44
CA THR A 732 -10.65 11.28 18.07
C THR A 732 -11.52 10.07 17.74
N ASP A 733 -10.95 8.99 17.19
CA ASP A 733 -11.66 7.74 16.92
C ASP A 733 -12.09 7.05 18.22
N LEU A 734 -11.23 7.03 19.25
CA LEU A 734 -11.56 6.51 20.58
C LEU A 734 -12.72 7.29 21.20
N LEU A 735 -12.70 8.62 21.10
CA LEU A 735 -13.80 9.47 21.58
C LEU A 735 -15.10 9.26 20.79
N VAL A 736 -15.04 9.11 19.47
CA VAL A 736 -16.23 8.87 18.62
C VAL A 736 -16.80 7.48 18.85
N THR A 737 -15.95 6.48 19.06
CA THR A 737 -16.35 5.08 19.29
C THR A 737 -16.77 4.80 20.74
N GLY A 738 -16.52 5.74 21.65
CA GLY A 738 -16.90 5.67 23.06
C GLY A 738 -15.88 4.97 23.96
N ASP A 739 -14.71 4.60 23.45
CA ASP A 739 -13.66 3.93 24.22
C ASP A 739 -12.85 4.94 25.07
N THR A 740 -13.48 5.42 26.15
CA THR A 740 -12.89 6.44 27.02
C THR A 740 -11.69 5.94 27.82
N GLU A 741 -11.60 4.64 28.10
CA GLU A 741 -10.45 4.06 28.81
C GLU A 741 -9.21 4.00 27.92
N ALA A 742 -9.36 3.56 26.65
CA ALA A 742 -8.28 3.61 25.69
C ALA A 742 -7.85 5.07 25.41
N PHE A 743 -8.81 5.99 25.37
CA PHE A 743 -8.51 7.42 25.20
C PHE A 743 -7.71 7.99 26.38
N LEU A 744 -8.09 7.68 27.61
CA LEU A 744 -7.34 8.09 28.81
C LEU A 744 -5.93 7.52 28.82
N THR A 745 -5.81 6.21 28.55
CA THR A 745 -4.52 5.51 28.44
C THR A 745 -3.62 6.15 27.38
N TRP A 746 -4.18 6.48 26.22
CA TRP A 746 -3.49 7.19 25.16
C TRP A 746 -3.06 8.59 25.60
N SER A 747 -3.96 9.37 26.22
CA SER A 747 -3.68 10.73 26.65
C SER A 747 -2.58 10.79 27.71
N ASP A 748 -2.54 9.83 28.63
CA ASP A 748 -1.49 9.77 29.66
C ASP A 748 -0.12 9.53 29.00
N ARG A 749 -0.03 8.60 28.05
CA ARG A 749 1.21 8.33 27.30
C ARG A 749 1.72 9.56 26.56
N ILE A 750 0.81 10.29 25.90
CA ILE A 750 1.14 11.54 25.20
C ILE A 750 1.64 12.60 26.18
N THR A 751 1.03 12.69 27.36
CA THR A 751 1.45 13.63 28.42
C THR A 751 2.86 13.34 28.89
N VAL A 752 3.24 12.06 29.03
CA VAL A 752 4.61 11.69 29.40
C VAL A 752 5.62 12.01 28.29
N LEU A 753 5.27 11.77 27.01
CA LEU A 753 6.13 12.12 25.87
C LEU A 753 6.47 13.62 25.83
N LEU A 754 5.49 14.47 26.15
CA LEU A 754 5.61 15.92 26.12
C LEU A 754 6.41 16.50 27.30
N GLY A 755 6.49 15.79 28.42
CA GLY A 755 7.10 16.28 29.65
C GLY A 755 6.41 17.51 30.26
N THR A 756 6.92 17.99 31.40
CA THR A 756 6.34 19.08 32.19
C THR A 756 6.31 20.43 31.45
N ASP A 757 7.29 20.71 30.60
CA ASP A 757 7.33 21.92 29.75
C ASP A 757 6.43 21.80 28.51
N GLY A 758 6.17 20.58 28.01
CA GLY A 758 5.19 20.34 26.95
C GLY A 758 3.76 20.52 27.42
N THR A 759 3.44 20.21 28.69
CA THR A 759 2.14 20.51 29.31
C THR A 759 1.82 22.00 29.37
N LYS A 760 2.82 22.89 29.48
CA LYS A 760 2.62 24.35 29.36
C LYS A 760 2.30 24.77 27.92
N ALA A 761 2.89 24.11 26.93
CA ALA A 761 2.51 24.30 25.52
C ALA A 761 1.13 23.73 25.18
N LEU A 762 0.62 22.84 26.04
CA LEU A 762 -0.70 22.21 25.98
C LEU A 762 -1.72 22.85 26.91
N GLU A 763 -1.51 24.10 27.35
CA GLU A 763 -2.63 24.94 27.78
C GLU A 763 -3.69 24.84 26.68
N VAL A 764 -4.71 24.02 26.96
CA VAL A 764 -5.61 23.48 25.95
C VAL A 764 -6.22 24.66 25.22
N SER A 765 -5.74 24.91 24.01
CA SER A 765 -6.32 25.94 23.17
C SER A 765 -7.81 25.62 23.03
N GLU A 766 -8.64 26.64 23.13
CA GLU A 766 -10.07 26.54 22.86
C GLU A 766 -10.36 25.79 21.55
N ALA A 767 -9.43 25.89 20.57
CA ALA A 767 -9.45 25.15 19.31
C ALA A 767 -9.50 23.61 19.48
N LEU A 768 -8.78 23.02 20.44
CA LEU A 768 -8.75 21.57 20.65
C LEU A 768 -10.05 21.06 21.28
N ARG A 769 -10.58 21.79 22.27
CA ARG A 769 -11.91 21.49 22.85
C ARG A 769 -12.99 21.58 21.78
N GLU A 770 -12.92 22.63 20.96
CA GLU A 770 -13.85 22.86 19.88
C GLU A 770 -13.75 21.79 18.78
N LEU A 771 -12.53 21.31 18.47
CA LEU A 771 -12.33 20.19 17.55
C LEU A 771 -13.01 18.92 18.07
N TYR A 772 -12.69 18.50 19.30
CA TYR A 772 -13.29 17.29 19.88
C TYR A 772 -14.81 17.39 19.91
N ARG A 773 -15.35 18.55 20.31
CA ARG A 773 -16.78 18.79 20.33
C ARG A 773 -17.39 18.63 18.94
N LYS A 774 -16.85 19.32 17.92
CA LYS A 774 -17.36 19.24 16.54
C LYS A 774 -17.25 17.85 15.95
N VAL A 775 -16.15 17.15 16.19
CA VAL A 775 -15.94 15.77 15.74
C VAL A 775 -17.00 14.83 16.32
N ILE A 776 -17.25 14.92 17.62
CA ILE A 776 -18.23 14.10 18.33
C ILE A 776 -19.65 14.47 17.88
N ASP A 777 -19.95 15.76 17.71
CA ASP A 777 -21.24 16.24 17.21
C ASP A 777 -21.51 15.76 15.78
N ASP A 778 -20.53 15.87 14.88
CA ASP A 778 -20.65 15.41 13.48
C ASP A 778 -20.89 13.89 13.43
N ALA A 779 -20.15 13.12 14.24
CA ALA A 779 -20.29 11.67 14.27
C ALA A 779 -21.64 11.21 14.85
N ARG A 780 -22.13 11.86 15.92
CA ARG A 780 -23.38 11.51 16.59
C ARG A 780 -24.63 12.05 15.91
N ARG A 781 -24.57 13.27 15.38
CA ARG A 781 -25.75 14.07 14.96
C ARG A 781 -25.62 14.72 13.58
N GLY A 782 -24.41 14.74 13.02
CA GLY A 782 -24.11 15.39 11.75
C GLY A 782 -24.85 14.75 10.57
N PRO A 783 -24.87 15.42 9.40
CA PRO A 783 -25.58 14.95 8.20
C PRO A 783 -25.19 13.53 7.78
N ARG A 784 -23.93 13.15 8.03
CA ARG A 784 -23.36 11.83 7.71
C ARG A 784 -23.37 10.85 8.89
N SER A 785 -23.96 11.21 10.03
CA SER A 785 -24.08 10.29 11.17
C SER A 785 -24.94 9.08 10.82
N LEU A 786 -24.67 7.94 11.45
CA LEU A 786 -25.49 6.74 11.30
C LEU A 786 -26.95 7.04 11.67
N LEU A 787 -27.16 7.84 12.72
CA LEU A 787 -28.47 8.34 13.16
C LEU A 787 -29.25 9.05 12.05
N ARG A 788 -28.61 9.96 11.30
CA ARG A 788 -29.26 10.70 10.22
C ARG A 788 -29.53 9.83 8.98
N ARG A 789 -28.61 8.92 8.65
CA ARG A 789 -28.79 8.00 7.50
C ARG A 789 -29.99 7.08 7.72
N MET A 790 -30.03 6.37 8.85
CA MET A 790 -31.13 5.45 9.17
C MET A 790 -32.46 6.18 9.37
N ALA A 791 -32.44 7.44 9.82
CA ALA A 791 -33.64 8.28 9.89
C ALA A 791 -34.22 8.65 8.51
N ALA A 792 -33.38 8.73 7.48
CA ALA A 792 -33.75 9.18 6.15
C ALA A 792 -34.22 8.04 5.22
N ASP A 793 -34.11 6.78 5.65
CA ASP A 793 -34.50 5.61 4.85
C ASP A 793 -36.01 5.63 4.55
N ALA A 794 -36.36 6.02 3.32
CA ALA A 794 -37.74 6.19 2.87
C ALA A 794 -38.39 4.92 2.30
N GLY A 795 -37.73 3.76 2.42
CA GLY A 795 -38.11 2.54 1.73
C GLY A 795 -39.41 1.91 2.22
N THR A 796 -40.06 1.18 1.31
CA THR A 796 -41.30 0.40 1.51
C THR A 796 -41.05 -1.01 2.05
N VAL A 797 -39.78 -1.38 2.28
CA VAL A 797 -39.35 -2.69 2.78
C VAL A 797 -39.32 -2.67 4.31
N THR A 798 -39.74 -3.75 4.96
CA THR A 798 -39.87 -3.88 6.42
C THR A 798 -38.59 -3.50 7.18
N ALA A 799 -37.41 -3.83 6.63
CA ALA A 799 -36.11 -3.48 7.21
C ALA A 799 -35.89 -1.96 7.35
N ASP A 800 -36.35 -1.17 6.37
CA ASP A 800 -36.17 0.29 6.37
C ASP A 800 -37.09 0.97 7.40
N ALA A 801 -38.23 0.36 7.73
CA ALA A 801 -39.09 0.81 8.83
C ALA A 801 -38.42 0.53 10.20
N VAL A 802 -37.84 -0.65 10.39
CA VAL A 802 -37.11 -1.01 11.63
C VAL A 802 -35.95 -0.04 11.88
N ARG A 803 -35.14 0.25 10.86
CA ARG A 803 -34.04 1.24 10.95
C ARG A 803 -34.51 2.62 11.38
N ARG A 804 -35.62 3.11 10.80
CA ARG A 804 -36.22 4.40 11.18
C ARG A 804 -36.71 4.40 12.63
N HIS A 805 -37.41 3.35 13.05
CA HIS A 805 -37.88 3.22 14.43
C HIS A 805 -36.73 3.19 15.43
N ALA A 806 -35.63 2.48 15.11
CA ALA A 806 -34.42 2.47 15.93
C ALA A 806 -33.82 3.88 16.03
N ALA A 807 -33.73 4.60 14.90
CA ALA A 807 -33.25 5.98 14.87
C ALA A 807 -34.12 6.94 15.66
N ASP A 808 -35.44 6.74 15.68
CA ASP A 808 -36.38 7.53 16.48
C ASP A 808 -36.25 7.24 17.98
N ALA A 809 -36.09 5.97 18.37
CA ALA A 809 -35.89 5.57 19.76
C ALA A 809 -34.62 6.19 20.36
N VAL A 810 -33.50 6.12 19.65
CA VAL A 810 -32.26 6.75 20.11
C VAL A 810 -32.35 8.28 20.08
N ARG A 811 -33.08 8.88 19.13
CA ARG A 811 -33.36 10.33 19.15
C ARG A 811 -34.13 10.75 20.40
N ARG A 812 -35.12 9.94 20.84
CA ARG A 812 -35.83 10.17 22.11
C ARG A 812 -34.89 10.02 23.29
N ALA A 813 -34.08 8.96 23.33
CA ALA A 813 -33.09 8.75 24.38
C ALA A 813 -32.14 9.95 24.55
N LEU A 814 -31.75 10.57 23.44
CA LEU A 814 -30.86 11.72 23.38
C LEU A 814 -31.54 13.05 23.79
N ALA A 815 -32.85 13.18 23.61
CA ALA A 815 -33.59 14.42 23.79
C ALA A 815 -34.09 14.66 25.23
N THR A 816 -34.27 13.61 26.03
CA THR A 816 -34.78 13.72 27.41
C THR A 816 -33.71 14.27 28.36
N GLY A 817 -33.82 15.57 28.68
CA GLY A 817 -33.10 16.25 29.77
C GLY A 817 -33.56 15.81 31.18
N PRO A 818 -32.99 16.35 32.28
CA PRO A 818 -32.95 15.71 33.59
C PRO A 818 -34.35 15.44 34.16
N ARG A 819 -34.73 14.16 34.15
CA ARG A 819 -35.77 13.62 35.02
C ARG A 819 -35.11 13.13 36.30
N THR A 820 -35.71 13.44 37.44
CA THR A 820 -35.24 13.09 38.80
C THR A 820 -35.50 11.61 39.15
N ALA A 821 -35.44 10.70 38.17
CA ALA A 821 -35.75 9.28 38.34
C ALA A 821 -34.48 8.49 38.68
N SER A 822 -34.61 7.46 39.50
CA SER A 822 -33.56 6.46 39.71
C SER A 822 -33.64 5.35 38.65
N VAL A 823 -32.60 4.51 38.54
CA VAL A 823 -32.64 3.29 37.72
C VAL A 823 -33.85 2.43 38.08
N ARG A 824 -34.12 2.29 39.38
CA ARG A 824 -35.24 1.51 39.89
C ARG A 824 -36.59 2.09 39.47
N ASP A 825 -36.75 3.42 39.50
CA ASP A 825 -38.00 4.06 39.08
C ASP A 825 -38.29 3.79 37.60
N VAL A 826 -37.27 3.90 36.73
CA VAL A 826 -37.41 3.62 35.29
C VAL A 826 -37.83 2.18 35.03
N VAL A 827 -37.17 1.21 35.71
CA VAL A 827 -37.49 -0.22 35.55
C VAL A 827 -38.88 -0.53 36.09
N GLN A 828 -39.26 0.04 37.23
CA GLN A 828 -40.58 -0.20 37.83
C GLN A 828 -41.72 0.37 37.00
N ASP A 829 -41.56 1.59 36.48
CA ASP A 829 -42.57 2.22 35.62
C ASP A 829 -42.72 1.42 34.32
N TRP A 830 -41.62 1.06 33.67
CA TRP A 830 -41.66 0.21 32.47
C TRP A 830 -42.29 -1.16 32.76
N TRP A 831 -41.95 -1.79 33.89
CA TRP A 831 -42.52 -3.09 34.26
C TRP A 831 -44.03 -3.01 34.45
N ARG A 832 -44.55 -1.96 35.10
CA ARG A 832 -46.00 -1.76 35.29
C ARG A 832 -46.73 -1.64 33.95
N ASP A 833 -46.12 -0.95 32.99
CA ASP A 833 -46.69 -0.75 31.66
C ASP A 833 -46.61 -2.03 30.80
N GLN A 834 -45.50 -2.78 30.88
CA GLN A 834 -45.24 -3.94 30.01
C GLN A 834 -45.85 -5.25 30.52
N ALA A 835 -45.86 -5.49 31.83
CA ALA A 835 -46.28 -6.77 32.43
C ALA A 835 -47.71 -7.24 32.06
N PRO A 836 -48.70 -6.35 31.82
CA PRO A 836 -50.02 -6.78 31.36
C PRO A 836 -50.04 -7.38 29.95
N HIS A 837 -49.05 -7.05 29.13
CA HIS A 837 -49.01 -7.38 27.70
C HIS A 837 -48.01 -8.49 27.35
N THR A 838 -47.02 -8.73 28.21
CA THR A 838 -45.91 -9.65 27.97
C THR A 838 -45.50 -10.29 29.29
N GLY A 839 -45.14 -11.58 29.30
CA GLY A 839 -44.56 -12.17 30.51
C GLY A 839 -43.22 -11.51 30.84
N VAL A 840 -43.06 -10.97 32.05
CA VAL A 840 -41.80 -10.33 32.47
C VAL A 840 -41.25 -10.99 33.73
N THR A 841 -39.96 -11.33 33.73
CA THR A 841 -39.22 -11.66 34.95
C THR A 841 -38.12 -10.63 35.19
N VAL A 842 -37.95 -10.18 36.44
CA VAL A 842 -36.90 -9.21 36.82
C VAL A 842 -36.13 -9.75 38.01
N ARG A 843 -34.80 -9.82 37.88
CA ARG A 843 -33.84 -10.09 38.94
C ARG A 843 -32.99 -8.85 39.17
N ASP A 844 -33.09 -8.30 40.38
CA ASP A 844 -32.33 -7.14 40.82
C ASP A 844 -31.32 -7.59 41.89
N ASP A 845 -30.06 -7.76 41.51
CA ASP A 845 -28.94 -8.05 42.44
C ASP A 845 -28.05 -6.81 42.63
N MET A 846 -28.62 -5.61 42.48
CA MET A 846 -27.95 -4.38 42.90
C MET A 846 -27.74 -4.41 44.42
N ARG A 847 -26.57 -4.89 44.86
CA ARG A 847 -26.08 -4.73 46.23
C ARG A 847 -25.93 -3.24 46.54
N LEU A 848 -25.91 -2.84 47.81
CA LEU A 848 -25.92 -1.46 48.35
C LEU A 848 -24.88 -0.45 47.78
N GLU A 849 -24.12 -0.79 46.73
CA GLU A 849 -23.30 0.12 45.95
C GLU A 849 -24.18 1.03 45.07
N SER A 850 -24.16 2.33 45.34
CA SER A 850 -24.96 3.33 44.64
C SER A 850 -24.37 3.68 43.26
N PHE A 851 -24.80 2.99 42.21
CA PHE A 851 -24.63 3.51 40.85
C PHE A 851 -25.39 4.84 40.72
N LEU A 852 -24.68 5.92 40.36
CA LEU A 852 -25.26 7.24 40.15
C LEU A 852 -25.47 7.47 38.64
N PRO A 853 -26.69 7.26 38.11
CA PRO A 853 -26.96 7.36 36.68
C PRO A 853 -26.90 8.81 36.20
N LEU A 854 -26.40 9.02 34.99
CA LEU A 854 -26.58 10.28 34.26
C LEU A 854 -28.01 10.33 33.67
N PRO A 855 -28.59 11.52 33.42
CA PRO A 855 -29.91 11.63 32.76
C PRO A 855 -30.02 10.86 31.45
N VAL A 856 -28.91 10.81 30.71
CA VAL A 856 -28.80 10.09 29.44
C VAL A 856 -28.81 8.56 29.63
N HIS A 857 -28.27 8.04 30.74
CA HIS A 857 -28.32 6.61 31.08
C HIS A 857 -29.75 6.17 31.37
N LEU A 858 -30.52 6.98 32.10
CA LEU A 858 -31.92 6.69 32.40
C LEU A 858 -32.78 6.65 31.13
N SER A 859 -32.49 7.54 30.18
CA SER A 859 -33.17 7.59 28.89
C SER A 859 -32.78 6.40 28.00
N ALA A 860 -31.49 6.05 27.96
CA ALA A 860 -31.00 4.86 27.26
C ALA A 860 -31.61 3.57 27.82
N LEU A 861 -31.65 3.43 29.15
CA LEU A 861 -32.29 2.33 29.86
C LEU A 861 -33.76 2.20 29.46
N ARG A 862 -34.52 3.29 29.54
CA ARG A 862 -35.95 3.30 29.20
C ARG A 862 -36.21 2.87 27.75
N GLU A 863 -35.51 3.46 26.78
CA GLU A 863 -35.73 3.15 25.37
C GLU A 863 -35.27 1.72 25.04
N THR A 864 -34.20 1.21 25.67
CA THR A 864 -33.76 -0.18 25.49
C THR A 864 -34.80 -1.18 26.00
N LEU A 865 -35.32 -0.95 27.22
CA LEU A 865 -36.39 -1.77 27.79
C LEU A 865 -37.67 -1.72 26.93
N THR A 866 -38.03 -0.54 26.44
CA THR A 866 -39.21 -0.35 25.57
C THR A 866 -39.04 -1.10 24.26
N TRP A 867 -37.89 -0.94 23.58
CA TRP A 867 -37.58 -1.64 22.33
C TRP A 867 -37.67 -3.16 22.47
N CYS A 868 -37.01 -3.71 23.51
CA CYS A 868 -37.01 -5.15 23.76
C CYS A 868 -38.40 -5.66 24.17
N GLY A 869 -39.15 -4.88 24.95
CA GLY A 869 -40.52 -5.20 25.35
C GLY A 869 -41.49 -5.26 24.16
N GLU A 870 -41.41 -4.30 23.25
CA GLU A 870 -42.22 -4.27 22.03
C GLU A 870 -41.89 -5.47 21.11
N ALA A 871 -40.61 -5.81 20.96
CA ALA A 871 -40.19 -6.99 20.20
C ALA A 871 -40.72 -8.29 20.83
N ALA A 872 -40.62 -8.44 22.15
CA ALA A 872 -41.17 -9.57 22.88
C ALA A 872 -42.69 -9.69 22.75
N ALA A 873 -43.40 -8.57 22.88
CA ALA A 873 -44.85 -8.51 22.70
C ALA A 873 -45.28 -8.91 21.29
N ALA A 874 -44.59 -8.41 20.26
CA ALA A 874 -44.87 -8.73 18.86
C ALA A 874 -44.64 -10.22 18.55
N ALA A 875 -43.62 -10.83 19.18
CA ALA A 875 -43.34 -12.26 19.06
C ALA A 875 -44.19 -13.15 19.97
N GLY A 876 -44.97 -12.57 20.89
CA GLY A 876 -45.76 -13.31 21.87
C GLY A 876 -44.92 -14.12 22.88
N THR A 877 -43.67 -13.70 23.13
CA THR A 877 -42.75 -14.36 24.07
C THR A 877 -42.64 -13.58 25.38
N ARG A 878 -41.82 -14.07 26.32
CA ARG A 878 -41.52 -13.37 27.58
C ARG A 878 -40.22 -12.58 27.46
N ILE A 879 -39.97 -11.70 28.43
CA ILE A 879 -38.71 -10.96 28.58
C ILE A 879 -38.15 -11.20 29.98
N ASP A 880 -36.87 -11.57 30.03
CA ASP A 880 -36.16 -11.91 31.27
C ASP A 880 -35.09 -10.83 31.53
N ILE A 881 -35.14 -10.14 32.67
CA ILE A 881 -34.25 -9.00 32.95
C ILE A 881 -33.41 -9.27 34.19
N GLU A 882 -32.11 -9.00 34.09
CA GLU A 882 -31.18 -9.06 35.21
C GLU A 882 -30.36 -7.77 35.33
N LEU A 883 -30.32 -7.18 36.52
CA LEU A 883 -29.54 -5.97 36.84
C LEU A 883 -28.43 -6.31 37.82
N THR A 884 -27.19 -5.98 37.45
CA THR A 884 -26.02 -6.12 38.32
C THR A 884 -25.12 -4.89 38.22
N VAL A 885 -24.47 -4.51 39.32
CA VAL A 885 -23.41 -3.49 39.31
C VAL A 885 -22.07 -4.19 39.49
N GLN A 886 -21.14 -3.94 38.57
CA GLN A 886 -19.79 -4.49 38.58
C GLN A 886 -18.80 -3.37 38.25
N ASP A 887 -17.81 -3.17 39.12
CA ASP A 887 -16.77 -2.13 38.96
C ASP A 887 -17.34 -0.71 38.73
N GLY A 888 -18.49 -0.43 39.34
CA GLY A 888 -19.20 0.85 39.19
C GLY A 888 -20.01 1.00 37.89
N THR A 889 -19.99 0.01 36.99
CA THR A 889 -20.81 -0.04 35.78
C THR A 889 -22.09 -0.83 36.02
N LEU A 890 -23.24 -0.25 35.66
CA LEU A 890 -24.50 -0.96 35.68
C LEU A 890 -24.62 -1.84 34.43
N HIS A 891 -24.77 -3.14 34.64
CA HIS A 891 -25.02 -4.13 33.61
C HIS A 891 -26.49 -4.55 33.67
N LEU A 892 -27.18 -4.39 32.55
CA LEU A 892 -28.55 -4.83 32.35
C LEU A 892 -28.55 -5.89 31.25
N TRP A 893 -28.88 -7.11 31.65
CA TRP A 893 -29.05 -8.24 30.74
C TRP A 893 -30.54 -8.44 30.45
N ILE A 894 -30.90 -8.53 29.17
CA ILE A 894 -32.28 -8.67 28.70
C ILE A 894 -32.37 -9.90 27.79
N GLY A 895 -32.86 -11.02 28.33
CA GLY A 895 -33.11 -12.24 27.58
C GLY A 895 -34.43 -12.17 26.80
N LEU A 896 -34.38 -12.59 25.54
CA LEU A 896 -35.50 -12.58 24.60
C LEU A 896 -35.69 -13.98 23.97
N PRO A 897 -36.28 -14.94 24.70
CA PRO A 897 -36.36 -16.32 24.24
C PRO A 897 -37.16 -16.47 22.94
N GLY A 898 -36.54 -17.10 21.94
CA GLY A 898 -37.20 -17.40 20.67
C GLY A 898 -37.25 -16.24 19.67
N ILE A 899 -36.54 -15.14 19.94
CA ILE A 899 -36.32 -14.04 19.00
C ILE A 899 -34.90 -14.14 18.44
N ASP A 900 -34.73 -13.94 17.14
CA ASP A 900 -33.42 -13.66 16.55
C ASP A 900 -33.00 -12.23 16.91
N VAL A 901 -32.26 -12.11 18.01
CA VAL A 901 -31.93 -10.81 18.62
C VAL A 901 -30.98 -10.01 17.73
N GLY A 902 -30.08 -10.68 16.99
CA GLY A 902 -29.21 -10.03 16.00
C GLY A 902 -30.03 -9.27 14.96
N VAL A 903 -31.01 -9.94 14.34
CA VAL A 903 -31.88 -9.30 13.33
C VAL A 903 -32.76 -8.20 13.94
N ALA A 904 -33.27 -8.38 15.16
CA ALA A 904 -34.22 -7.46 15.78
C ALA A 904 -33.59 -6.23 16.46
N CYS A 905 -32.34 -6.35 16.95
CA CYS A 905 -31.75 -5.37 17.86
C CYS A 905 -30.39 -4.81 17.40
N ASP A 906 -29.68 -5.40 16.44
CA ASP A 906 -28.33 -4.94 16.04
C ASP A 906 -28.31 -3.47 15.64
N ASP A 907 -29.23 -3.07 14.76
CA ASP A 907 -29.33 -1.69 14.26
C ASP A 907 -29.58 -0.71 15.42
N PHE A 908 -30.46 -1.07 16.36
CA PHE A 908 -30.73 -0.26 17.56
C PHE A 908 -29.52 -0.19 18.50
N ALA A 909 -28.93 -1.33 18.83
CA ALA A 909 -27.81 -1.45 19.75
C ALA A 909 -26.57 -0.71 19.25
N GLN A 910 -26.27 -0.84 17.95
CA GLN A 910 -25.18 -0.12 17.30
C GLN A 910 -25.42 1.40 17.34
N LEU A 911 -26.65 1.84 17.09
CA LEU A 911 -27.01 3.25 17.08
C LEU A 911 -26.94 3.87 18.49
N LEU A 912 -27.43 3.14 19.49
CA LEU A 912 -27.43 3.55 20.89
C LEU A 912 -25.98 3.76 21.37
N SER A 913 -25.12 2.77 21.14
CA SER A 913 -23.71 2.79 21.54
C SER A 913 -22.90 3.91 20.87
N ARG A 914 -23.21 4.24 19.61
CA ARG A 914 -22.51 5.29 18.87
C ARG A 914 -22.98 6.70 19.21
N THR A 915 -24.21 6.84 19.70
CA THR A 915 -24.87 8.14 19.85
C THR A 915 -24.83 8.66 21.29
N LEU A 916 -24.96 7.77 22.28
CA LEU A 916 -25.08 8.14 23.69
C LEU A 916 -23.72 7.97 24.41
N PRO A 917 -23.29 8.94 25.23
CA PRO A 917 -22.05 8.81 25.98
C PRO A 917 -22.15 7.75 27.10
N TYR A 918 -21.03 7.08 27.40
CA TYR A 918 -20.89 6.08 28.48
C TYR A 918 -21.93 4.95 28.45
N THR A 919 -22.43 4.63 27.26
CA THR A 919 -23.48 3.64 27.03
C THR A 919 -22.97 2.63 25.99
N ASP A 920 -22.92 1.36 26.36
CA ASP A 920 -22.73 0.27 25.40
C ASP A 920 -23.97 -0.60 25.37
N CYS A 921 -24.41 -0.95 24.16
CA CYS A 921 -25.47 -1.93 23.95
C CYS A 921 -24.95 -2.98 22.99
N LEU A 922 -24.89 -4.21 23.48
CA LEU A 922 -24.36 -5.38 22.80
C LEU A 922 -25.50 -6.37 22.58
N VAL A 923 -25.42 -7.09 21.47
CA VAL A 923 -26.38 -8.12 21.08
C VAL A 923 -25.62 -9.43 20.96
N ASP A 924 -26.22 -10.49 21.49
CA ASP A 924 -25.76 -11.88 21.39
C ASP A 924 -26.93 -12.77 20.93
N ASP A 925 -26.72 -14.07 20.76
CA ASP A 925 -27.68 -15.00 20.14
C ASP A 925 -29.10 -14.96 20.75
N ASP A 926 -29.22 -14.71 22.06
CA ASP A 926 -30.51 -14.75 22.79
C ASP A 926 -30.78 -13.57 23.73
N HIS A 927 -29.91 -12.55 23.74
CA HIS A 927 -30.02 -11.45 24.69
C HIS A 927 -29.42 -10.12 24.22
N VAL A 928 -29.88 -9.04 24.84
CA VAL A 928 -29.31 -7.70 24.75
C VAL A 928 -28.62 -7.37 26.07
N LEU A 929 -27.36 -6.92 26.01
CA LEU A 929 -26.61 -6.44 27.16
C LEU A 929 -26.40 -4.93 27.05
N LEU A 930 -27.04 -4.17 27.96
CA LEU A 930 -26.82 -2.73 28.11
C LEU A 930 -25.87 -2.48 29.28
N ARG A 931 -24.75 -1.80 29.03
CA ARG A 931 -23.79 -1.35 30.04
C ARG A 931 -23.83 0.17 30.15
N LEU A 932 -24.08 0.67 31.35
CA LEU A 932 -24.07 2.09 31.66
C LEU A 932 -22.88 2.37 32.56
N HIS A 933 -21.84 2.94 31.98
CA HIS A 933 -20.55 3.11 32.64
C HIS A 933 -20.60 4.24 33.65
N ARG A 934 -19.88 4.10 34.77
CA ARG A 934 -19.70 5.21 35.69
C ARG A 934 -18.94 6.33 34.98
N ARG A 935 -19.21 7.57 35.38
CA ARG A 935 -18.30 8.66 35.07
C ARG A 935 -16.92 8.35 35.69
N PRO A 936 -15.82 8.42 34.93
CA PRO A 936 -14.49 8.21 35.51
C PRO A 936 -14.26 9.19 36.67
N GLU A 937 -13.76 8.68 37.80
CA GLU A 937 -13.49 9.51 38.98
C GLU A 937 -12.42 10.56 38.62
N ARG A 938 -12.69 11.82 38.97
CA ARG A 938 -11.80 12.95 38.67
C ARG A 938 -10.56 12.92 39.56
N HIS A 939 -9.61 12.04 39.25
CA HIS A 939 -8.20 12.37 39.50
C HIS A 939 -7.83 13.58 38.62
N PRO A 940 -6.82 14.40 38.99
CA PRO A 940 -6.41 15.52 38.14
C PRO A 940 -5.94 14.97 36.78
N LEU A 941 -6.83 15.04 35.79
CA LEU A 941 -6.58 14.60 34.43
C LEU A 941 -5.56 15.54 33.77
N ALA A 942 -4.72 14.99 32.91
CA ALA A 942 -3.92 15.81 32.01
C ALA A 942 -4.83 16.72 31.16
N PRO A 943 -4.36 17.91 30.74
CA PRO A 943 -5.20 18.86 30.02
C PRO A 943 -5.86 18.28 28.76
N LEU A 944 -5.15 17.42 28.02
CA LEU A 944 -5.65 16.70 26.84
C LEU A 944 -6.83 15.77 27.17
N ALA A 945 -6.67 14.93 28.20
CA ALA A 945 -7.72 14.04 28.70
C ALA A 945 -8.95 14.82 29.18
N ALA A 946 -8.73 15.91 29.90
CA ALA A 946 -9.79 16.80 30.36
C ALA A 946 -10.58 17.39 29.18
N ALA A 947 -9.88 17.88 28.15
CA ALA A 947 -10.51 18.46 26.96
C ALA A 947 -11.39 17.46 26.18
N GLY A 948 -10.87 16.24 25.96
CA GLY A 948 -11.59 15.19 25.25
C GLY A 948 -12.82 14.71 26.01
N LEU A 949 -12.67 14.43 27.32
CA LEU A 949 -13.79 13.98 28.15
C LEU A 949 -14.83 15.08 28.37
N ASP A 950 -14.43 16.34 28.54
CA ASP A 950 -15.38 17.46 28.64
C ASP A 950 -16.18 17.63 27.35
N ALA A 951 -15.55 17.52 26.17
CA ALA A 951 -16.24 17.55 24.88
C ALA A 951 -17.20 16.36 24.72
N TYR A 952 -16.76 15.15 25.08
CA TYR A 952 -17.56 13.93 25.04
C TYR A 952 -18.83 14.03 25.91
N MET A 953 -18.73 14.72 27.06
CA MET A 953 -19.84 14.99 27.98
C MET A 953 -20.77 16.10 27.49
N THR A 954 -20.22 17.25 27.06
CA THR A 954 -20.99 18.47 26.77
C THR A 954 -21.68 18.47 25.41
N ALA A 955 -21.19 17.68 24.44
CA ALA A 955 -21.87 17.45 23.16
C ALA A 955 -23.33 16.99 23.33
N SER A 956 -23.68 16.39 24.48
CA SER A 956 -25.04 15.97 24.78
C SER A 956 -25.97 17.10 25.28
N THR A 957 -25.46 18.23 25.78
CA THR A 957 -26.22 19.17 26.63
C THR A 957 -26.45 20.59 26.08
N ALA A 958 -26.05 20.92 24.85
CA ALA A 958 -26.18 22.29 24.35
C ALA A 958 -27.56 22.61 23.74
N LYS A 959 -28.49 23.07 24.60
CA LYS A 959 -29.44 24.14 24.26
C LYS A 959 -29.22 25.26 25.30
N LYS A 960 -28.47 26.29 24.92
CA LYS A 960 -28.45 27.57 25.65
C LYS A 960 -29.43 28.51 24.97
N GLU A 961 -30.53 28.80 25.64
CA GLU A 961 -31.05 30.16 25.82
C GLU A 961 -31.86 30.14 27.12
N PRO A 962 -31.60 31.10 28.02
CA PRO A 962 -32.60 32.14 28.13
C PRO A 962 -31.95 33.52 28.11
N ILE A 963 -32.45 34.34 27.19
CA ILE A 963 -32.34 35.79 27.25
C ILE A 963 -33.00 36.23 28.56
N SER A 964 -32.23 36.90 29.41
CA SER A 964 -32.74 37.55 30.60
C SER A 964 -33.81 38.57 30.21
N CYS A 965 -35.06 38.35 30.63
CA CYS A 965 -36.05 39.41 30.68
C CYS A 965 -35.58 40.44 31.72
N VAL A 966 -35.10 41.58 31.23
CA VAL A 966 -35.00 42.82 31.98
C VAL A 966 -36.40 43.43 32.04
N THR A 967 -36.91 43.70 33.25
CA THR A 967 -37.55 44.96 33.71
C THR A 967 -38.57 44.71 34.82
N PRO A 968 -38.77 45.67 35.74
CA PRO A 968 -37.81 46.47 36.51
C PRO A 968 -37.53 45.89 37.90
#